data_AF-A0A4V3EPG5-F1
#
_entry.id   AF-A0A4V3EPG5-F1
#
_cell.length_a   1.000
_cell.length_b   1.000
_cell.length_c   1.000
_cell.angle_alpha   90.00
_cell.angle_beta   90.00
_cell.angle_gamma   90.00
#
_symmetry.space_group_name_H-M   'P 1'
#
loop_
_entity.id
_entity.type
_entity.pdbx_description
1 polymer ?
#
loop_
_entity_poly.entity_id
_entity_poly.type
_entity_poly.pdbx_seq_one_letter_code
_entity_poly.pdbx_strand_id
1 'polypeptide(L)'
;MTTVAADAVGTVAPRVAQHLNRALHALFRREERLHLLGEDVSDPYGGAFKITKGLSTGFPDRVLSTPLSEGGILGVAGGLALAGDKAIVEIMFGDFIALGFDQVLNFASKSVSMYGREVPVPLVVRCPVGGNRGYGPTHSQSPQKHFVGIPNLSLYELSPYHDAGAVLDSAFEQGTPAVFFEDKVLYTRRMYQDGRAGDDYRYEMLGTAGTGWAHTFPEGERGTADLVVIAPGGMAHRALDAARALRDGYGRSVHLLTPSRLYPLDLEPVLPLLAGAGRIAVVEEGTAGGTWGAEVARLLYERIWSSLTGPVILLNSADSIIPTAAHLESRVLLGRDHIEAAVRAAAGWDVPAAAGAGERAESGARPTGEAAADDVALSVPKLNNNDTSYLVVEWLAEDGAWVDEDDPVVSLETSKAIEDVTAPVSGYLRQRVPAGEERGVGALLGLLLPQPPGREAPARRAEAPDAAPAAEAPEAAPSAGAPAPGAVHTLDRAQQGTAAVVAKSHREVPAGFTVVRAEVDAALDALGRIEEETGEAFGLAEAVIKAVAAAYDEFPLFFGSLVDERTVVVADAPHVGVTVDAGGGLYVPVVRDAARQSLADIADTLMDFRMKALTQGFSAAELDGGAISVSLNPDPGVVLVHPIVLWPQLCMVSVGAVGEEYRAGQDGTPAPVRTVHLGLAYDHRAVNGRDAVLFLTRLKARLEQPDQLRTLLDDGSDRP
;
A
#
# COMPACT_ATOMS: atom_id res chain seq x y z
N MET A 1 31.06 1.10 -38.40
CA MET A 1 32.09 0.12 -37.98
C MET A 1 33.22 0.87 -37.31
N THR A 2 33.17 0.94 -35.99
CA THR A 2 34.30 1.34 -35.14
C THR A 2 34.09 0.59 -33.83
N THR A 3 34.67 -0.60 -33.77
CA THR A 3 34.70 -1.48 -32.61
C THR A 3 35.60 -0.86 -31.55
N VAL A 4 35.03 -0.43 -30.43
CA VAL A 4 35.79 -0.17 -29.22
C VAL A 4 36.06 -1.54 -28.58
N ALA A 5 37.32 -1.95 -28.58
CA ALA A 5 37.78 -3.14 -27.89
C ALA A 5 37.52 -2.97 -26.38
N ALA A 6 36.77 -3.90 -25.79
CA ALA A 6 36.59 -3.98 -24.36
C ALA A 6 37.82 -4.66 -23.75
N ASP A 7 38.52 -3.94 -22.88
CA ASP A 7 39.56 -4.49 -22.03
C ASP A 7 38.94 -5.54 -21.09
N ALA A 8 39.40 -6.78 -21.23
CA ALA A 8 39.05 -7.91 -20.40
C ALA A 8 39.82 -7.86 -19.08
N VAL A 9 39.28 -7.14 -18.10
CA VAL A 9 39.53 -7.38 -16.68
C VAL A 9 38.20 -7.86 -16.11
N GLY A 10 38.17 -9.09 -15.56
CA GLY A 10 36.95 -9.75 -15.12
C GLY A 10 36.12 -8.88 -14.18
N THR A 11 35.10 -8.23 -14.72
CA THR A 11 34.16 -7.42 -13.97
C THR A 11 33.18 -8.35 -13.29
N VAL A 12 33.08 -8.25 -11.96
CA VAL A 12 32.13 -9.05 -11.20
C VAL A 12 30.71 -8.72 -11.70
N ALA A 13 29.94 -9.74 -12.08
CA ALA A 13 28.57 -9.57 -12.57
C ALA A 13 27.75 -8.69 -11.61
N PRO A 14 26.95 -7.73 -12.14
CA PRO A 14 26.17 -6.83 -11.30
C PRO A 14 25.10 -7.59 -10.54
N ARG A 15 24.64 -7.02 -9.42
CA ARG A 15 23.43 -7.52 -8.75
C ARG A 15 22.21 -7.28 -9.65
N VAL A 16 21.18 -8.12 -9.53
CA VAL A 16 19.92 -7.98 -10.30
C VAL A 16 19.33 -6.58 -10.08
N ALA A 17 19.31 -6.08 -8.84
CA ALA A 17 18.84 -4.72 -8.54
C ALA A 17 19.63 -3.63 -9.28
N GLN A 18 20.95 -3.76 -9.34
CA GLN A 18 21.82 -2.82 -10.07
C GLN A 18 21.59 -2.90 -11.59
N HIS A 19 21.39 -4.12 -12.11
CA HIS A 19 21.09 -4.33 -13.53
C HIS A 19 19.76 -3.68 -13.92
N LEU A 20 18.71 -3.90 -13.13
CA LEU A 20 17.39 -3.32 -13.35
C LEU A 20 17.40 -1.80 -13.21
N ASN A 21 18.07 -1.24 -12.19
CA ASN A 21 18.24 0.20 -12.04
C ASN A 21 18.93 0.81 -13.28
N ARG A 22 20.03 0.22 -13.75
CA ARG A 22 20.73 0.69 -14.96
C ARG A 22 19.84 0.62 -16.21
N ALA A 23 19.04 -0.44 -16.33
CA ALA A 23 18.09 -0.60 -17.42
C ALA A 23 17.03 0.51 -17.42
N LEU A 24 16.44 0.83 -16.26
CA LEU A 24 15.49 1.93 -16.12
C LEU A 24 16.14 3.28 -16.47
N HIS A 25 17.36 3.54 -15.99
CA HIS A 25 18.10 4.77 -16.34
C HIS A 25 18.38 4.88 -17.85
N ALA A 26 18.75 3.78 -18.49
CA ALA A 26 18.96 3.74 -19.94
C ALA A 26 17.64 3.99 -20.70
N LEU A 27 16.54 3.41 -20.22
CA LEU A 27 15.21 3.59 -20.79
C LEU A 27 14.75 5.05 -20.68
N PHE A 28 14.87 5.68 -19.52
CA PHE A 28 14.51 7.09 -19.32
C PHE A 28 15.36 8.07 -20.13
N ARG A 29 16.62 7.72 -20.42
CA ARG A 29 17.48 8.51 -21.32
C ARG A 29 17.02 8.45 -22.78
N ARG A 30 16.46 7.32 -23.22
CA ARG A 30 16.05 7.13 -24.62
C ARG A 30 14.58 7.52 -24.89
N GLU A 31 13.71 7.34 -23.91
CA GLU A 31 12.26 7.56 -24.04
C GLU A 31 11.86 8.90 -23.41
N GLU A 32 11.64 9.93 -24.21
CA GLU A 32 11.26 11.27 -23.72
C GLU A 32 9.87 11.31 -23.09
N ARG A 33 8.94 10.49 -23.60
CA ARG A 33 7.53 10.42 -23.16
C ARG A 33 7.25 9.26 -22.21
N LEU A 34 8.24 8.89 -21.39
CA LEU A 34 8.10 7.85 -20.37
C LEU A 34 7.95 8.49 -18.99
N HIS A 35 6.93 8.07 -18.26
CA HIS A 35 6.70 8.41 -16.86
C HIS A 35 6.85 7.19 -15.96
N LEU A 36 7.35 7.39 -14.74
CA LEU A 36 7.31 6.42 -13.65
C LEU A 36 6.52 7.02 -12.49
N LEU A 37 5.48 6.31 -12.06
CA LEU A 37 4.64 6.66 -10.93
C LEU A 37 4.74 5.57 -9.88
N GLY A 38 4.84 5.95 -8.60
CA GLY A 38 4.85 4.97 -7.52
C GLY A 38 5.02 5.61 -6.16
N GLU A 39 4.97 4.80 -5.12
CA GLU A 39 5.12 5.24 -3.74
C GLU A 39 6.61 5.27 -3.38
N ASP A 40 7.05 6.36 -2.74
CA ASP A 40 8.44 6.55 -2.30
C ASP A 40 9.51 6.41 -3.40
N VAL A 41 9.15 6.58 -4.67
CA VAL A 41 10.10 6.42 -5.80
C VAL A 41 11.09 7.57 -5.93
N SER A 42 10.82 8.70 -5.27
CA SER A 42 11.65 9.90 -5.31
C SER A 42 12.90 9.80 -4.43
N ASP A 43 13.97 10.46 -4.87
CA ASP A 43 15.23 10.60 -4.14
C ASP A 43 15.06 11.56 -2.94
N PRO A 44 15.83 11.39 -1.85
CA PRO A 44 16.94 10.44 -1.68
C PRO A 44 16.51 9.00 -1.37
N TYR A 45 15.22 8.73 -1.18
CA TYR A 45 14.75 7.39 -0.86
C TYR A 45 14.95 6.43 -2.05
N GLY A 46 14.52 6.79 -3.25
CA GLY A 46 14.82 6.06 -4.49
C GLY A 46 14.13 4.70 -4.62
N GLY A 47 12.92 4.58 -4.06
CA GLY A 47 12.12 3.35 -4.01
C GLY A 47 12.43 2.48 -2.80
N ALA A 48 11.45 1.66 -2.38
CA ALA A 48 11.56 0.79 -1.21
C ALA A 48 12.75 -0.18 -1.30
N PHE A 49 13.02 -0.68 -2.51
CA PHE A 49 14.13 -1.60 -2.80
C PHE A 49 15.31 -0.94 -3.52
N LYS A 50 15.35 0.39 -3.55
CA LYS A 50 16.40 1.20 -4.21
C LYS A 50 16.52 0.97 -5.73
N ILE A 51 15.51 0.38 -6.37
CA ILE A 51 15.51 0.09 -7.80
C ILE A 51 15.40 1.36 -8.63
N THR A 52 14.70 2.39 -8.15
CA THR A 52 14.53 3.68 -8.84
C THR A 52 15.51 4.75 -8.37
N LYS A 53 16.50 4.40 -7.53
CA LYS A 53 17.51 5.34 -7.02
C LYS A 53 18.15 6.16 -8.14
N GLY A 54 18.17 7.48 -7.94
CA GLY A 54 18.73 8.48 -8.84
C GLY A 54 17.85 8.84 -10.04
N LEU A 55 16.72 8.15 -10.28
CA LEU A 55 15.86 8.43 -11.43
C LEU A 55 15.14 9.77 -11.28
N SER A 56 14.59 10.07 -10.10
CA SER A 56 13.86 11.34 -9.89
C SER A 56 14.78 12.56 -9.88
N THR A 57 16.02 12.39 -9.42
CA THR A 57 17.05 13.44 -9.55
C THR A 57 17.39 13.69 -11.02
N GLY A 58 17.50 12.62 -11.83
CA GLY A 58 17.79 12.73 -13.26
C GLY A 58 16.60 13.19 -14.12
N PHE A 59 15.37 12.90 -13.70
CA PHE A 59 14.14 13.06 -14.48
C PHE A 59 12.96 13.54 -13.60
N PRO A 60 13.05 14.71 -12.95
CA PRO A 60 12.13 15.14 -11.90
C PRO A 60 10.67 15.24 -12.36
N ASP A 61 10.42 15.72 -13.58
CA ASP A 61 9.05 15.89 -14.11
C ASP A 61 8.43 14.57 -14.61
N ARG A 62 9.19 13.48 -14.58
CA ARG A 62 8.78 12.18 -15.16
C ARG A 62 8.82 11.03 -14.17
N VAL A 63 9.43 11.20 -12.99
CA VAL A 63 9.50 10.18 -11.95
C VAL A 63 8.86 10.77 -10.70
N LEU A 64 7.60 10.42 -10.49
CA LEU A 64 6.72 11.11 -9.56
C LEU A 64 6.35 10.18 -8.40
N SER A 65 6.65 10.63 -7.18
CA SER A 65 6.08 10.01 -5.99
C SER A 65 4.58 10.31 -5.91
N THR A 66 3.83 9.40 -5.32
CA THR A 66 2.37 9.41 -5.30
C THR A 66 1.83 9.17 -3.88
N PRO A 67 0.59 9.59 -3.57
CA PRO A 67 -0.09 9.15 -2.36
C PRO A 67 -0.28 7.62 -2.34
N LEU A 68 -0.44 7.04 -1.15
CA LEU A 68 -0.71 5.61 -0.96
C LEU A 68 -2.10 5.23 -1.48
N SER A 69 -2.21 4.95 -2.78
CA SER A 69 -3.48 4.75 -3.48
C SER A 69 -3.26 4.03 -4.82
N GLU A 70 -2.99 2.73 -4.78
CA GLU A 70 -2.58 1.91 -5.94
C GLU A 70 -3.57 1.97 -7.10
N GLY A 71 -4.88 1.97 -6.79
CA GLY A 71 -5.92 2.19 -7.78
C GLY A 71 -5.87 3.58 -8.42
N GLY A 72 -5.57 4.61 -7.65
CA GLY A 72 -5.36 5.97 -8.16
C GLY A 72 -4.13 6.06 -9.06
N ILE A 73 -3.00 5.49 -8.63
CA ILE A 73 -1.74 5.45 -9.37
C ILE A 73 -1.94 4.78 -10.73
N LEU A 74 -2.55 3.59 -10.74
CA LEU A 74 -2.80 2.83 -11.97
C LEU A 74 -3.83 3.50 -12.88
N GLY A 75 -4.84 4.17 -12.33
CA GLY A 75 -5.80 4.94 -13.12
C GLY A 75 -5.14 6.11 -13.85
N VAL A 76 -4.29 6.88 -13.16
CA VAL A 76 -3.51 7.97 -13.77
C VAL A 76 -2.55 7.43 -14.83
N ALA A 77 -1.81 6.36 -14.53
CA ALA A 77 -0.88 5.74 -15.46
C ALA A 77 -1.57 5.19 -16.72
N GLY A 78 -2.73 4.54 -16.56
CA GLY A 78 -3.54 4.06 -17.67
C GLY A 78 -4.08 5.21 -18.52
N GLY A 79 -4.44 6.35 -17.89
CA GLY A 79 -4.83 7.58 -18.58
C GLY A 79 -3.68 8.18 -19.41
N LEU A 80 -2.47 8.25 -18.85
CA LEU A 80 -1.26 8.68 -19.56
C LEU A 80 -0.97 7.78 -20.78
N ALA A 81 -1.05 6.45 -20.57
CA ALA A 81 -0.87 5.47 -21.64
C ALA A 81 -1.88 5.67 -22.78
N LEU A 82 -3.14 5.89 -22.44
CA LEU A 82 -4.21 6.21 -23.41
C LEU A 82 -4.02 7.55 -24.13
N ALA A 83 -3.42 8.54 -23.47
CA ALA A 83 -3.05 9.82 -24.07
C ALA A 83 -1.81 9.73 -24.99
N GLY A 84 -1.17 8.56 -25.06
CA GLY A 84 -0.05 8.27 -25.95
C GLY A 84 1.34 8.40 -25.33
N ASP A 85 1.44 8.57 -24.01
CA ASP A 85 2.70 8.45 -23.27
C ASP A 85 2.98 6.99 -22.90
N LYS A 86 4.21 6.67 -22.50
CA LYS A 86 4.56 5.39 -21.86
C LYS A 86 4.52 5.57 -20.35
N ALA A 87 4.05 4.57 -19.62
CA ALA A 87 4.00 4.62 -18.17
C ALA A 87 4.58 3.35 -17.53
N ILE A 88 5.35 3.54 -16.48
CA ILE A 88 5.75 2.52 -15.52
C ILE A 88 5.07 2.84 -14.20
N VAL A 89 4.37 1.87 -13.61
CA VAL A 89 3.88 1.96 -12.24
C VAL A 89 4.75 1.06 -11.37
N GLU A 90 5.29 1.59 -10.27
CA GLU A 90 5.90 0.79 -9.21
C GLU A 90 4.88 0.59 -8.09
N ILE A 91 4.38 -0.65 -7.95
CA ILE A 91 3.64 -1.08 -6.76
C ILE A 91 4.68 -1.55 -5.74
N MET A 92 4.65 -1.02 -4.51
CA MET A 92 5.71 -1.25 -3.53
C MET A 92 5.92 -2.74 -3.21
N PHE A 93 4.84 -3.48 -2.97
CA PHE A 93 4.84 -4.94 -2.85
C PHE A 93 3.77 -5.50 -3.78
N GLY A 94 4.08 -6.59 -4.48
CA GLY A 94 3.14 -7.24 -5.40
C GLY A 94 1.83 -7.64 -4.73
N ASP A 95 1.78 -7.82 -3.41
CA ASP A 95 0.57 -8.00 -2.62
C ASP A 95 -0.46 -6.84 -2.82
N PHE A 96 0.02 -5.61 -2.96
CA PHE A 96 -0.82 -4.41 -3.03
C PHE A 96 -1.41 -4.15 -4.41
N ILE A 97 -0.98 -4.88 -5.45
CA ILE A 97 -1.63 -4.79 -6.77
C ILE A 97 -3.12 -5.16 -6.71
N ALA A 98 -3.53 -5.90 -5.67
CA ALA A 98 -4.94 -6.20 -5.41
C ALA A 98 -5.81 -4.93 -5.30
N LEU A 99 -5.28 -3.84 -4.72
CA LEU A 99 -5.97 -2.55 -4.60
C LEU A 99 -6.12 -1.83 -5.95
N GLY A 100 -5.27 -2.17 -6.92
CA GLY A 100 -5.28 -1.67 -8.29
C GLY A 100 -5.85 -2.63 -9.33
N PHE A 101 -6.37 -3.79 -8.92
CA PHE A 101 -6.71 -4.87 -9.84
C PHE A 101 -7.75 -4.47 -10.89
N ASP A 102 -8.76 -3.69 -10.49
CA ASP A 102 -9.78 -3.16 -11.41
C ASP A 102 -9.17 -2.31 -12.54
N GLN A 103 -8.17 -1.48 -12.22
CA GLN A 103 -7.51 -0.64 -13.22
C GLN A 103 -6.71 -1.47 -14.24
N VAL A 104 -6.15 -2.60 -13.83
CA VAL A 104 -5.47 -3.52 -14.76
C VAL A 104 -6.51 -4.33 -15.57
N LEU A 105 -7.49 -4.93 -14.88
CA LEU A 105 -8.47 -5.85 -15.47
C LEU A 105 -9.50 -5.15 -16.35
N ASN A 106 -10.15 -4.10 -15.84
CA ASN A 106 -11.30 -3.49 -16.51
C ASN A 106 -10.91 -2.26 -17.33
N PHE A 107 -9.91 -1.49 -16.89
CA PHE A 107 -9.52 -0.27 -17.58
C PHE A 107 -8.39 -0.52 -18.60
N ALA A 108 -7.15 -0.73 -18.15
CA ALA A 108 -5.97 -0.78 -19.02
C ALA A 108 -6.07 -1.87 -20.10
N SER A 109 -6.38 -3.11 -19.71
CA SER A 109 -6.38 -4.25 -20.65
C SER A 109 -7.49 -4.18 -21.70
N LYS A 110 -8.70 -3.74 -21.32
CA LYS A 110 -9.84 -3.64 -22.23
C LYS A 110 -9.78 -2.40 -23.11
N SER A 111 -9.16 -1.32 -22.62
CA SER A 111 -8.93 -0.10 -23.39
C SER A 111 -8.19 -0.34 -24.70
N VAL A 112 -7.39 -1.40 -24.78
CA VAL A 112 -6.70 -1.81 -26.01
C VAL A 112 -7.67 -2.05 -27.16
N SER A 113 -8.83 -2.67 -26.92
CA SER A 113 -9.69 -3.14 -28.02
C SER A 113 -11.17 -2.75 -27.90
N MET A 114 -11.60 -2.13 -26.78
CA MET A 114 -13.03 -1.85 -26.54
C MET A 114 -13.62 -0.70 -27.37
N TYR A 115 -12.80 0.07 -28.08
CA TYR A 115 -13.23 1.26 -28.85
C TYR A 115 -13.49 0.99 -30.34
N GLY A 116 -13.63 -0.28 -30.75
CA GLY A 116 -13.87 -0.66 -32.16
C GLY A 116 -12.65 -0.48 -33.08
N ARG A 117 -11.50 -0.11 -32.51
CA ARG A 117 -10.17 -0.13 -33.10
C ARG A 117 -9.16 -0.47 -32.01
N GLU A 118 -8.01 -0.99 -32.40
CA GLU A 118 -6.92 -1.21 -31.46
C GLU A 118 -6.28 0.13 -31.07
N VAL A 119 -6.11 0.35 -29.77
CA VAL A 119 -5.48 1.53 -29.17
C VAL A 119 -4.30 1.04 -28.33
N PRO A 120 -3.06 1.49 -28.61
CA PRO A 120 -1.92 1.12 -27.78
C PRO A 120 -2.08 1.63 -26.35
N VAL A 121 -1.81 0.77 -25.37
CA VAL A 121 -1.78 1.11 -23.94
C VAL A 121 -0.42 0.67 -23.38
N PRO A 122 0.66 1.43 -23.65
CA PRO A 122 2.03 1.06 -23.26
C PRO A 122 2.27 1.33 -21.77
N LEU A 123 1.70 0.48 -20.92
CA LEU A 123 1.76 0.53 -19.47
C LEU A 123 2.48 -0.71 -18.92
N VAL A 124 3.51 -0.52 -18.09
CA VAL A 124 4.17 -1.60 -17.36
C VAL A 124 3.95 -1.43 -15.86
N VAL A 125 3.34 -2.40 -15.20
CA VAL A 125 3.14 -2.43 -13.75
C VAL A 125 4.19 -3.32 -13.12
N ARG A 126 5.15 -2.74 -12.41
CA ARG A 126 6.24 -3.44 -11.72
C ARG A 126 5.78 -3.86 -10.32
N CYS A 127 6.09 -5.10 -9.94
CA CYS A 127 5.61 -5.70 -8.69
C CYS A 127 6.71 -6.56 -8.02
N PRO A 128 7.29 -6.09 -6.89
CA PRO A 128 8.17 -6.90 -6.06
C PRO A 128 7.41 -8.02 -5.35
N VAL A 129 7.62 -9.27 -5.73
CA VAL A 129 6.84 -10.45 -5.27
C VAL A 129 7.68 -11.41 -4.43
N GLY A 130 6.99 -12.40 -3.87
CA GLY A 130 7.59 -13.60 -3.28
C GLY A 130 8.04 -13.44 -1.82
N GLY A 131 8.21 -14.58 -1.15
CA GLY A 131 8.54 -14.69 0.27
C GLY A 131 10.03 -14.90 0.57
N ASN A 132 10.34 -15.69 1.61
CA ASN A 132 11.70 -16.01 2.08
C ASN A 132 12.49 -14.82 2.65
N ARG A 133 11.78 -13.79 3.11
CA ARG A 133 12.35 -12.64 3.82
C ARG A 133 11.76 -12.47 5.23
N GLY A 134 10.78 -13.30 5.60
CA GLY A 134 10.05 -13.18 6.85
C GLY A 134 9.18 -11.93 6.93
N TYR A 135 8.63 -11.45 5.81
CA TYR A 135 7.67 -10.34 5.80
C TYR A 135 6.25 -10.78 6.18
N GLY A 136 6.01 -12.10 6.23
CA GLY A 136 4.74 -12.65 6.66
C GLY A 136 3.63 -12.54 5.60
N PRO A 137 2.36 -12.55 6.03
CA PRO A 137 1.26 -12.95 5.16
C PRO A 137 0.86 -11.96 4.07
N THR A 138 1.18 -10.67 4.25
CA THR A 138 0.68 -9.58 3.39
C THR A 138 1.77 -8.93 2.53
N HIS A 139 2.98 -9.49 2.49
CA HIS A 139 4.15 -8.92 1.82
C HIS A 139 5.02 -9.99 1.13
N SER A 140 4.47 -11.20 0.97
CA SER A 140 5.22 -12.39 0.56
C SER A 140 4.53 -13.16 -0.56
N GLN A 141 3.41 -12.66 -1.09
CA GLN A 141 2.63 -13.40 -2.08
C GLN A 141 3.26 -13.36 -3.47
N SER A 142 2.91 -14.37 -4.27
CA SER A 142 3.16 -14.43 -5.72
C SER A 142 1.80 -14.40 -6.44
N PRO A 143 1.29 -13.20 -6.83
CA PRO A 143 -0.06 -13.00 -7.35
C PRO A 143 -0.20 -13.30 -8.85
N GLN A 144 0.84 -13.80 -9.53
CA GLN A 144 0.91 -14.02 -10.98
C GLN A 144 -0.34 -14.72 -11.53
N LYS A 145 -0.83 -15.76 -10.85
CA LYS A 145 -1.99 -16.57 -11.28
C LYS A 145 -3.27 -15.76 -11.46
N HIS A 146 -3.44 -14.65 -10.72
CA HIS A 146 -4.65 -13.83 -10.78
C HIS A 146 -4.77 -13.01 -12.07
N PHE A 147 -3.68 -12.88 -12.81
CA PHE A 147 -3.64 -12.12 -14.06
C PHE A 147 -3.63 -13.00 -15.31
N VAL A 148 -3.52 -14.32 -15.16
CA VAL A 148 -3.59 -15.27 -16.27
C VAL A 148 -5.01 -15.27 -16.84
N GLY A 149 -5.13 -15.22 -18.16
CA GLY A 149 -6.42 -15.23 -18.85
C GLY A 149 -7.04 -13.85 -19.09
N ILE A 150 -6.44 -12.76 -18.58
CA ILE A 150 -6.90 -11.41 -18.88
C ILE A 150 -6.55 -11.08 -20.35
N PRO A 151 -7.53 -10.72 -21.20
CA PRO A 151 -7.28 -10.35 -22.59
C PRO A 151 -6.35 -9.14 -22.70
N ASN A 152 -5.47 -9.12 -23.71
CA ASN A 152 -4.54 -8.01 -23.95
C ASN A 152 -3.65 -7.66 -22.75
N LEU A 153 -3.38 -8.59 -21.85
CA LEU A 153 -2.44 -8.40 -20.75
C LEU A 153 -1.28 -9.37 -20.88
N SER A 154 -0.06 -8.85 -20.80
CA SER A 154 1.14 -9.68 -20.78
C SER A 154 1.73 -9.78 -19.38
N LEU A 155 2.23 -10.95 -19.01
CA LEU A 155 2.89 -11.18 -17.72
C LEU A 155 4.34 -11.52 -17.96
N TYR A 156 5.24 -10.84 -17.27
CA TYR A 156 6.68 -11.04 -17.31
C TYR A 156 7.22 -11.22 -15.91
N GLU A 157 8.30 -11.97 -15.76
CA GLU A 157 9.01 -12.10 -14.49
C GLU A 157 10.52 -12.10 -14.73
N LEU A 158 11.23 -11.26 -13.97
CA LEU A 158 12.67 -11.12 -14.11
C LEU A 158 13.41 -12.31 -13.49
N SER A 159 14.44 -12.81 -14.17
CA SER A 159 15.38 -13.77 -13.63
C SER A 159 16.84 -13.29 -13.81
N PRO A 160 17.81 -13.87 -13.10
CA PRO A 160 19.22 -13.53 -13.28
C PRO A 160 19.81 -13.90 -14.65
N TYR A 161 19.06 -14.61 -15.51
CA TYR A 161 19.47 -14.95 -16.87
C TYR A 161 19.08 -13.89 -17.91
N HIS A 162 18.08 -13.05 -17.61
CA HIS A 162 17.42 -12.18 -18.58
C HIS A 162 17.91 -10.74 -18.50
N ASP A 163 18.04 -10.08 -19.64
CA ASP A 163 18.37 -8.67 -19.66
C ASP A 163 17.12 -7.83 -19.33
N ALA A 164 17.13 -7.16 -18.18
CA ALA A 164 15.98 -6.36 -17.73
C ALA A 164 15.56 -5.27 -18.73
N GLY A 165 16.51 -4.64 -19.42
CA GLY A 165 16.22 -3.63 -20.44
C GLY A 165 15.49 -4.22 -21.63
N ALA A 166 15.98 -5.35 -22.16
CA ALA A 166 15.35 -6.05 -23.27
C ALA A 166 13.95 -6.58 -22.91
N VAL A 167 13.74 -7.03 -21.67
CA VAL A 167 12.40 -7.47 -21.22
C VAL A 167 11.44 -6.29 -21.13
N LEU A 168 11.87 -5.14 -20.59
CA LEU A 168 11.05 -3.92 -20.55
C LEU A 168 10.74 -3.39 -21.96
N ASP A 169 11.75 -3.36 -22.84
CA ASP A 169 11.58 -2.96 -24.25
C ASP A 169 10.54 -3.88 -24.92
N SER A 170 10.67 -5.21 -24.72
CA SER A 170 9.71 -6.19 -25.25
C SER A 170 8.29 -5.97 -24.72
N ALA A 171 8.13 -5.62 -23.43
CA ALA A 171 6.83 -5.33 -22.84
C ALA A 171 6.15 -4.10 -23.48
N PHE A 172 6.92 -3.04 -23.73
CA PHE A 172 6.39 -1.84 -24.41
C PHE A 172 6.09 -2.07 -25.90
N GLU A 173 6.92 -2.84 -26.60
CA GLU A 173 6.75 -3.14 -28.03
C GLU A 173 5.44 -3.88 -28.35
N GLN A 174 4.87 -4.62 -27.38
CA GLN A 174 3.57 -5.27 -27.56
C GLN A 174 2.41 -4.28 -27.71
N GLY A 175 2.58 -3.01 -27.29
CA GLY A 175 1.51 -2.01 -27.30
C GLY A 175 0.33 -2.32 -26.38
N THR A 176 0.47 -3.30 -25.50
CA THR A 176 -0.54 -3.74 -24.53
C THR A 176 -0.01 -3.56 -23.10
N PRO A 177 -0.88 -3.44 -22.08
CA PRO A 177 -0.40 -3.36 -20.71
C PRO A 177 0.31 -4.66 -20.31
N ALA A 178 1.29 -4.54 -19.44
CA ALA A 178 2.04 -5.66 -18.91
C ALA A 178 2.21 -5.55 -17.39
N VAL A 179 2.22 -6.70 -16.71
CA VAL A 179 2.69 -6.81 -15.33
C VAL A 179 4.07 -7.44 -15.33
N PHE A 180 5.01 -6.79 -14.67
CA PHE A 180 6.42 -7.18 -14.58
C PHE A 180 6.76 -7.53 -13.12
N PHE A 181 6.89 -8.81 -12.84
CA PHE A 181 7.14 -9.34 -11.52
C PHE A 181 8.64 -9.42 -11.22
N GLU A 182 9.01 -9.05 -10.00
CA GLU A 182 10.39 -8.99 -9.54
C GLU A 182 10.48 -9.74 -8.20
N ASP A 183 11.07 -10.93 -8.17
CA ASP A 183 11.24 -11.63 -6.89
C ASP A 183 12.27 -10.88 -6.01
N LYS A 184 11.82 -10.47 -4.81
CA LYS A 184 12.62 -9.67 -3.88
C LYS A 184 13.91 -10.37 -3.42
N VAL A 185 13.95 -11.71 -3.43
CA VAL A 185 15.17 -12.45 -3.08
C VAL A 185 16.24 -12.35 -4.17
N LEU A 186 15.85 -12.05 -5.41
CA LEU A 186 16.78 -11.94 -6.53
C LEU A 186 17.53 -10.62 -6.53
N TYR A 187 17.00 -9.55 -5.95
CA TYR A 187 17.65 -8.23 -5.96
C TYR A 187 19.11 -8.23 -5.50
N THR A 188 19.44 -9.05 -4.49
CA THR A 188 20.80 -9.18 -3.95
C THR A 188 21.66 -10.24 -4.67
N ARG A 189 21.04 -11.08 -5.51
CA ARG A 189 21.74 -12.07 -6.33
C ARG A 189 22.45 -11.38 -7.50
N ARG A 190 23.47 -12.04 -8.03
CA ARG A 190 24.20 -11.59 -9.22
C ARG A 190 23.53 -12.12 -10.48
N MET A 191 23.60 -11.32 -11.54
CA MET A 191 23.29 -11.78 -12.89
C MET A 191 24.21 -12.95 -13.27
N TYR A 192 23.69 -13.91 -14.03
CA TYR A 192 24.51 -14.88 -14.72
C TYR A 192 25.13 -14.25 -15.98
N GLN A 193 26.37 -14.63 -16.29
CA GLN A 193 27.14 -14.09 -17.40
C GLN A 193 27.94 -15.20 -18.08
N ASP A 194 28.41 -14.95 -19.29
CA ASP A 194 29.29 -15.85 -20.06
C ASP A 194 28.76 -17.28 -20.26
N GLY A 195 27.43 -17.43 -20.25
CA GLY A 195 26.75 -18.73 -20.41
C GLY A 195 26.98 -19.68 -19.25
N ARG A 196 27.35 -19.19 -18.06
CA ARG A 196 27.59 -19.98 -16.84
C ARG A 196 26.58 -19.68 -15.75
N ALA A 197 26.03 -20.73 -15.14
CA ALA A 197 25.11 -20.68 -14.01
C ALA A 197 25.78 -21.29 -12.77
N GLY A 198 26.89 -20.69 -12.33
CA GLY A 198 27.83 -21.29 -11.39
C GLY A 198 28.93 -22.09 -12.10
N ASP A 199 29.63 -22.95 -11.34
CA ASP A 199 30.79 -23.70 -11.86
C ASP A 199 30.40 -24.98 -12.60
N ASP A 200 29.18 -25.46 -12.37
CA ASP A 200 28.75 -26.82 -12.68
C ASP A 200 27.58 -26.89 -13.66
N TYR A 201 27.02 -25.73 -14.04
CA TYR A 201 25.94 -25.59 -15.02
C TYR A 201 26.26 -24.50 -16.04
N ARG A 202 25.85 -24.73 -17.28
CA ARG A 202 25.82 -23.74 -18.36
C ARG A 202 24.40 -23.29 -18.64
N TYR A 203 24.25 -22.12 -19.25
CA TYR A 203 22.98 -21.70 -19.81
C TYR A 203 23.14 -21.11 -21.22
N GLU A 204 22.11 -21.28 -22.03
CA GLU A 204 21.97 -20.63 -23.34
C GLU A 204 20.55 -20.06 -23.51
N MET A 205 20.42 -19.07 -24.38
CA MET A 205 19.11 -18.48 -24.70
C MET A 205 18.50 -19.16 -25.93
N LEU A 206 17.29 -19.68 -25.78
CA LEU A 206 16.47 -20.23 -26.85
C LEU A 206 15.35 -19.25 -27.22
N GLY A 207 15.11 -19.07 -28.51
CA GLY A 207 14.17 -18.05 -29.03
C GLY A 207 14.84 -16.67 -29.12
N THR A 208 14.16 -15.63 -28.65
CA THR A 208 14.67 -14.25 -28.71
C THR A 208 15.85 -14.04 -27.76
N ALA A 209 16.96 -13.49 -28.25
CA ALA A 209 18.12 -13.19 -27.41
C ALA A 209 17.74 -12.22 -26.28
N GLY A 210 18.14 -12.52 -25.04
CA GLY A 210 17.91 -11.68 -23.86
C GLY A 210 16.53 -11.79 -23.21
N THR A 211 15.48 -12.20 -23.95
CA THR A 211 14.09 -12.30 -23.45
C THR A 211 13.44 -13.68 -23.65
N GLY A 212 14.08 -14.58 -24.39
CA GLY A 212 13.57 -15.94 -24.62
C GLY A 212 13.71 -16.85 -23.40
N TRP A 213 13.81 -18.14 -23.67
CA TRP A 213 13.99 -19.16 -22.63
C TRP A 213 15.46 -19.32 -22.29
N ALA A 214 15.83 -19.20 -21.01
CA ALA A 214 17.14 -19.64 -20.56
C ALA A 214 17.10 -21.15 -20.34
N HIS A 215 17.78 -21.90 -21.22
CA HIS A 215 18.00 -23.34 -21.06
C HIS A 215 19.28 -23.55 -20.27
N THR A 216 19.14 -24.01 -19.02
CA THR A 216 20.25 -24.29 -18.11
C THR A 216 20.47 -25.80 -18.01
N PHE A 217 21.71 -26.28 -18.12
CA PHE A 217 22.05 -27.71 -18.17
C PHE A 217 23.44 -27.97 -17.55
N PRO A 218 23.72 -29.19 -17.06
CA PRO A 218 25.02 -29.50 -16.46
C PRO A 218 26.17 -29.32 -17.47
N GLU A 219 27.34 -28.90 -16.99
CA GLU A 219 28.53 -28.75 -17.84
C GLU A 219 28.84 -30.08 -18.58
N GLY A 220 28.96 -30.03 -19.90
CA GLY A 220 29.19 -31.21 -20.74
C GLY A 220 27.95 -32.04 -21.09
N GLU A 221 26.76 -31.72 -20.55
CA GLU A 221 25.54 -32.51 -20.72
C GLU A 221 24.41 -31.74 -21.44
N ARG A 222 24.68 -31.14 -22.61
CA ARG A 222 23.63 -30.46 -23.42
C ARG A 222 22.61 -31.43 -24.06
N GLY A 223 22.77 -32.74 -23.87
CA GLY A 223 22.02 -33.79 -24.55
C GLY A 223 20.58 -33.97 -24.03
N THR A 224 20.13 -35.22 -23.96
CA THR A 224 18.81 -35.58 -23.42
C THR A 224 18.80 -35.48 -21.91
N ALA A 225 17.80 -34.79 -21.34
CA ALA A 225 17.62 -34.67 -19.90
C ALA A 225 16.75 -35.79 -19.33
N ASP A 226 17.13 -36.35 -18.17
CA ASP A 226 16.26 -37.23 -17.38
C ASP A 226 15.03 -36.47 -16.86
N LEU A 227 15.20 -35.17 -16.58
CA LEU A 227 14.16 -34.26 -16.13
C LEU A 227 14.40 -32.86 -16.67
N VAL A 228 13.32 -32.22 -17.12
CA VAL A 228 13.29 -30.79 -17.41
C VAL A 228 12.39 -30.09 -16.41
N VAL A 229 12.93 -29.09 -15.72
CA VAL A 229 12.20 -28.25 -14.75
C VAL A 229 11.92 -26.88 -15.37
N ILE A 230 10.65 -26.56 -15.57
CA ILE A 230 10.20 -25.22 -15.98
C ILE A 230 10.02 -24.38 -14.72
N ALA A 231 10.83 -23.34 -14.57
CA ALA A 231 10.87 -22.50 -13.36
C ALA A 231 10.98 -21.02 -13.75
N PRO A 232 9.98 -20.17 -13.46
CA PRO A 232 10.06 -18.74 -13.74
C PRO A 232 10.85 -17.98 -12.68
N GLY A 233 11.37 -16.80 -13.07
CA GLY A 233 11.95 -15.76 -12.21
C GLY A 233 12.57 -16.24 -10.90
N GLY A 234 11.89 -15.94 -9.79
CA GLY A 234 12.33 -16.24 -8.43
C GLY A 234 12.58 -17.72 -8.16
N MET A 235 11.79 -18.61 -8.76
CA MET A 235 11.94 -20.06 -8.57
C MET A 235 13.15 -20.65 -9.28
N ALA A 236 13.71 -19.98 -10.30
CA ALA A 236 14.78 -20.52 -11.13
C ALA A 236 16.05 -20.88 -10.32
N HIS A 237 16.40 -20.08 -9.31
CA HIS A 237 17.57 -20.36 -8.47
C HIS A 237 17.34 -21.55 -7.52
N ARG A 238 16.16 -21.66 -6.91
CA ARG A 238 15.81 -22.79 -6.03
C ARG A 238 15.68 -24.09 -6.82
N ALA A 239 15.16 -24.00 -8.05
CA ALA A 239 15.13 -25.12 -8.98
C ALA A 239 16.55 -25.55 -9.40
N LEU A 240 17.49 -24.62 -9.55
CA LEU A 240 18.89 -24.95 -9.88
C LEU A 240 19.56 -25.68 -8.71
N ASP A 241 19.30 -25.26 -7.48
CA ASP A 241 19.81 -25.96 -6.28
C ASP A 241 19.19 -27.37 -6.14
N ALA A 242 17.91 -27.53 -6.49
CA ALA A 242 17.27 -28.85 -6.55
C ALA A 242 17.84 -29.73 -7.69
N ALA A 243 18.16 -29.14 -8.84
CA ALA A 243 18.79 -29.84 -9.96
C ALA A 243 20.19 -30.36 -9.58
N ARG A 244 20.99 -29.54 -8.90
CA ARG A 244 22.29 -29.94 -8.33
C ARG A 244 22.14 -31.11 -7.36
N ALA A 245 21.18 -31.02 -6.44
CA ALA A 245 20.90 -32.08 -5.48
C ALA A 245 20.52 -33.42 -6.15
N LEU A 246 19.67 -33.35 -7.18
CA LEU A 246 19.24 -34.53 -7.93
C LEU A 246 20.40 -35.14 -8.73
N ARG A 247 21.27 -34.30 -9.31
CA ARG A 247 22.49 -34.75 -9.99
C ARG A 247 23.45 -35.41 -9.01
N ASP A 248 23.83 -34.72 -7.95
CA ASP A 248 24.89 -35.15 -7.04
C ASP A 248 24.45 -36.35 -6.18
N GLY A 249 23.17 -36.40 -5.79
CA GLY A 249 22.61 -37.49 -4.97
C GLY A 249 22.15 -38.71 -5.76
N TYR A 250 21.73 -38.55 -7.02
CA TYR A 250 21.04 -39.61 -7.77
C TYR A 250 21.55 -39.80 -9.21
N GLY A 251 22.57 -39.06 -9.64
CA GLY A 251 23.16 -39.16 -10.96
C GLY A 251 22.20 -38.80 -12.10
N ARG A 252 21.27 -37.86 -11.85
CA ARG A 252 20.25 -37.46 -12.82
C ARG A 252 20.65 -36.22 -13.58
N SER A 253 20.52 -36.26 -14.90
CA SER A 253 20.72 -35.10 -15.76
C SER A 253 19.46 -34.23 -15.73
N VAL A 254 19.52 -33.13 -14.98
CA VAL A 254 18.39 -32.22 -14.77
C VAL A 254 18.64 -30.89 -15.48
N HIS A 255 17.78 -30.55 -16.44
CA HIS A 255 17.80 -29.28 -17.15
C HIS A 255 16.76 -28.32 -16.59
N LEU A 256 16.98 -27.02 -16.71
CA LEU A 256 15.99 -25.99 -16.41
C LEU A 256 15.63 -25.18 -17.65
N LEU A 257 14.36 -24.77 -17.70
CA LEU A 257 13.85 -23.80 -18.65
C LEU A 257 13.24 -22.63 -17.89
N THR A 258 13.85 -21.44 -18.01
CA THR A 258 13.38 -20.21 -17.35
C THR A 258 12.87 -19.22 -18.41
N PRO A 259 11.55 -18.97 -18.52
CA PRO A 259 11.02 -17.96 -19.40
C PRO A 259 11.11 -16.56 -18.78
N SER A 260 11.18 -15.51 -19.60
CA SER A 260 10.96 -14.13 -19.12
C SER A 260 9.48 -13.70 -19.19
N ARG A 261 8.71 -14.29 -20.11
CA ARG A 261 7.28 -14.05 -20.32
C ARG A 261 6.47 -15.24 -19.83
N LEU A 262 5.59 -15.02 -18.88
CA LEU A 262 4.72 -16.04 -18.28
C LEU A 262 3.41 -16.20 -19.04
N TYR A 263 2.88 -15.10 -19.60
CA TYR A 263 1.61 -15.10 -20.32
C TYR A 263 1.53 -13.99 -21.38
N PRO A 264 0.96 -14.26 -22.56
CA PRO A 264 0.84 -15.59 -23.16
C PRO A 264 2.22 -16.25 -23.29
N LEU A 265 2.30 -17.54 -22.94
CA LEU A 265 3.54 -18.30 -22.96
C LEU A 265 3.81 -18.87 -24.37
N ASP A 266 4.98 -18.59 -24.92
CA ASP A 266 5.43 -19.19 -26.18
C ASP A 266 6.34 -20.40 -25.89
N LEU A 267 5.84 -21.60 -26.18
CA LEU A 267 6.59 -22.85 -26.00
C LEU A 267 7.41 -23.26 -27.22
N GLU A 268 7.19 -22.64 -28.39
CA GLU A 268 7.76 -23.10 -29.66
C GLU A 268 9.29 -23.30 -29.62
N PRO A 269 10.09 -22.37 -29.03
CA PRO A 269 11.54 -22.53 -28.97
C PRO A 269 12.03 -23.71 -28.14
N VAL A 270 11.19 -24.24 -27.24
CA VAL A 270 11.56 -25.27 -26.26
C VAL A 270 10.86 -26.61 -26.47
N LEU A 271 9.88 -26.69 -27.39
CA LEU A 271 9.18 -27.94 -27.69
C LEU A 271 10.11 -29.11 -28.05
N PRO A 272 11.16 -28.95 -28.87
CA PRO A 272 12.05 -30.08 -29.21
C PRO A 272 12.76 -30.66 -27.98
N LEU A 273 13.16 -29.79 -27.04
CA LEU A 273 13.81 -30.20 -25.80
C LEU A 273 12.83 -30.91 -24.88
N LEU A 274 11.63 -30.35 -24.72
CA LEU A 274 10.57 -30.92 -23.87
C LEU A 274 10.06 -32.26 -24.41
N ALA A 275 9.95 -32.42 -25.73
CA ALA A 275 9.55 -33.68 -26.36
C ALA A 275 10.58 -34.81 -26.17
N GLY A 276 11.85 -34.46 -25.95
CA GLY A 276 12.94 -35.41 -25.67
C GLY A 276 13.18 -35.67 -24.18
N ALA A 277 12.42 -35.04 -23.28
CA ALA A 277 12.65 -35.11 -21.84
C ALA A 277 12.15 -36.42 -21.22
N GLY A 278 12.93 -36.97 -20.27
CA GLY A 278 12.54 -38.16 -19.51
C GLY A 278 11.35 -37.93 -18.57
N ARG A 279 11.25 -36.74 -17.97
CA ARG A 279 10.10 -36.23 -17.18
C ARG A 279 10.07 -34.70 -17.30
N ILE A 280 8.90 -34.10 -17.06
CA ILE A 280 8.75 -32.64 -17.04
C ILE A 280 8.10 -32.24 -15.72
N ALA A 281 8.69 -31.25 -15.05
CA ALA A 281 8.12 -30.61 -13.88
C ALA A 281 7.96 -29.11 -14.13
N VAL A 282 6.88 -28.53 -13.61
CA VAL A 282 6.68 -27.08 -13.58
C VAL A 282 6.64 -26.66 -12.11
N VAL A 283 7.45 -25.67 -11.76
CA VAL A 283 7.56 -25.17 -10.40
C VAL A 283 7.21 -23.69 -10.36
N GLU A 284 6.42 -23.28 -9.38
CA GLU A 284 6.06 -21.89 -9.14
C GLU A 284 5.96 -21.63 -7.63
N GLU A 285 6.18 -20.38 -7.20
CA GLU A 285 6.04 -20.03 -5.77
C GLU A 285 4.57 -19.75 -5.39
N GLY A 286 3.70 -19.49 -6.36
CA GLY A 286 2.28 -19.22 -6.11
C GLY A 286 1.60 -20.28 -5.25
N THR A 287 0.67 -19.86 -4.38
CA THR A 287 -0.16 -20.74 -3.57
C THR A 287 -0.93 -21.72 -4.46
N ALA A 288 -1.09 -22.96 -4.01
CA ALA A 288 -1.88 -24.01 -4.67
C ALA A 288 -3.28 -23.55 -5.13
N GLY A 289 -3.82 -24.23 -6.15
CA GLY A 289 -5.13 -23.97 -6.76
C GLY A 289 -5.12 -22.92 -7.87
N GLY A 290 -5.55 -23.32 -9.08
CA GLY A 290 -5.66 -22.43 -10.25
C GLY A 290 -4.32 -21.83 -10.71
N THR A 291 -3.24 -22.61 -10.65
CA THR A 291 -1.87 -22.10 -10.72
C THR A 291 -1.37 -21.92 -12.16
N TRP A 292 -0.28 -21.16 -12.36
CA TRP A 292 0.31 -20.94 -13.69
C TRP A 292 0.80 -22.25 -14.31
N GLY A 293 1.37 -23.14 -13.50
CA GLY A 293 1.81 -24.46 -13.96
C GLY A 293 0.70 -25.32 -14.56
N ALA A 294 -0.55 -25.16 -14.11
CA ALA A 294 -1.69 -25.85 -14.73
C ALA A 294 -1.93 -25.38 -16.18
N GLU A 295 -1.75 -24.09 -16.45
CA GLU A 295 -1.82 -23.54 -17.81
C GLU A 295 -0.66 -24.02 -18.68
N VAL A 296 0.57 -24.07 -18.13
CA VAL A 296 1.73 -24.65 -18.83
C VAL A 296 1.48 -26.11 -19.19
N ALA A 297 0.99 -26.91 -18.24
CA ALA A 297 0.69 -28.33 -18.48
C ALA A 297 -0.40 -28.50 -19.54
N ARG A 298 -1.47 -27.70 -19.50
CA ARG A 298 -2.52 -27.70 -20.54
C ARG A 298 -1.91 -27.45 -21.92
N LEU A 299 -1.06 -26.42 -22.05
CA LEU A 299 -0.37 -26.14 -23.30
C LEU A 299 0.49 -27.32 -23.75
N LEU A 300 1.30 -27.90 -22.86
CA LEU A 300 2.14 -29.06 -23.19
C LEU A 300 1.32 -30.27 -23.64
N TYR A 301 0.21 -30.58 -22.97
CA TYR A 301 -0.69 -31.66 -23.36
C TYR A 301 -1.30 -31.42 -24.75
N GLU A 302 -1.63 -30.18 -25.10
CA GLU A 302 -2.14 -29.87 -26.44
C GLU A 302 -1.07 -30.02 -27.54
N ARG A 303 0.21 -29.73 -27.26
CA ARG A 303 1.27 -29.73 -28.30
C ARG A 303 2.05 -31.04 -28.40
N ILE A 304 2.36 -31.69 -27.28
CA ILE A 304 3.34 -32.78 -27.23
C ILE A 304 2.88 -34.00 -26.43
N TRP A 305 1.57 -34.18 -26.18
CA TRP A 305 1.04 -35.32 -25.40
C TRP A 305 1.62 -36.68 -25.79
N SER A 306 1.74 -36.96 -27.10
CA SER A 306 2.25 -38.24 -27.61
C SER A 306 3.73 -38.49 -27.30
N SER A 307 4.50 -37.44 -27.00
CA SER A 307 5.93 -37.52 -26.69
C SER A 307 6.18 -37.58 -25.18
N LEU A 308 5.16 -37.30 -24.35
CA LEU A 308 5.30 -37.31 -22.90
C LEU A 308 5.41 -38.75 -22.38
N THR A 309 6.42 -38.98 -21.55
CA THR A 309 6.69 -40.25 -20.88
C THR A 309 5.88 -40.44 -19.58
N GLY A 310 5.13 -39.41 -19.18
CA GLY A 310 4.31 -39.38 -17.97
C GLY A 310 3.59 -38.01 -17.83
N PRO A 311 2.70 -37.86 -16.84
CA PRO A 311 2.04 -36.58 -16.59
C PRO A 311 3.05 -35.51 -16.19
N VAL A 312 2.77 -34.25 -16.55
CA VAL A 312 3.55 -33.09 -16.11
C VAL A 312 3.39 -32.95 -14.59
N ILE A 313 4.51 -32.89 -13.88
CA ILE A 313 4.54 -32.74 -12.42
C ILE A 313 4.37 -31.26 -12.08
N LEU A 314 3.34 -30.92 -11.31
CA LEU A 314 3.06 -29.55 -10.89
C LEU A 314 3.44 -29.36 -9.44
N LEU A 315 4.35 -28.43 -9.16
CA LEU A 315 4.82 -28.11 -7.81
C LEU A 315 4.58 -26.62 -7.53
N ASN A 316 3.96 -26.34 -6.38
CA ASN A 316 3.60 -25.01 -5.92
C ASN A 316 3.76 -24.91 -4.40
N SER A 317 3.64 -23.71 -3.86
CA SER A 317 3.59 -23.51 -2.40
C SER A 317 2.28 -24.06 -1.82
N ALA A 318 2.31 -24.49 -0.57
CA ALA A 318 1.18 -25.10 0.12
C ALA A 318 -0.06 -24.18 0.12
N ASP A 319 -1.25 -24.77 0.17
CA ASP A 319 -2.52 -24.06 0.38
C ASP A 319 -2.63 -23.53 1.81
N SER A 320 -1.88 -22.46 2.08
CA SER A 320 -1.75 -21.86 3.39
C SER A 320 -1.37 -20.38 3.27
N ILE A 321 -1.73 -19.62 4.31
CA ILE A 321 -1.19 -18.30 4.56
C ILE A 321 0.32 -18.43 4.84
N ILE A 322 1.12 -17.50 4.31
CA ILE A 322 2.58 -17.46 4.50
C ILE A 322 2.88 -16.86 5.90
N PRO A 323 3.43 -17.65 6.84
CA PRO A 323 3.72 -17.17 8.19
C PRO A 323 5.07 -16.41 8.24
N THR A 324 5.24 -15.56 9.25
CA THR A 324 6.49 -14.79 9.46
C THR A 324 7.65 -15.64 10.01
N ALA A 325 7.36 -16.66 10.82
CA ALA A 325 8.40 -17.48 11.43
C ALA A 325 9.08 -18.36 10.38
N ALA A 326 10.40 -18.24 10.22
CA ALA A 326 11.16 -18.88 9.14
C ALA A 326 10.93 -20.40 9.02
N HIS A 327 10.88 -21.12 10.15
CA HIS A 327 10.65 -22.57 10.16
C HIS A 327 9.22 -22.99 9.77
N LEU A 328 8.26 -22.06 9.80
CA LEU A 328 6.91 -22.26 9.29
C LEU A 328 6.81 -21.76 7.84
N GLU A 329 7.47 -20.64 7.51
CA GLU A 329 7.54 -20.09 6.16
C GLU A 329 8.14 -21.15 5.21
N SER A 330 9.21 -21.81 5.64
CA SER A 330 9.87 -22.89 4.91
C SER A 330 9.01 -24.14 4.74
N ARG A 331 7.90 -24.30 5.46
CA ARG A 331 6.94 -25.40 5.27
C ARG A 331 5.83 -25.04 4.29
N VAL A 332 5.59 -23.74 4.09
CA VAL A 332 4.56 -23.24 3.16
C VAL A 332 5.17 -23.01 1.79
N LEU A 333 6.30 -22.30 1.71
CA LEU A 333 6.91 -21.93 0.45
C LEU A 333 7.59 -23.13 -0.23
N LEU A 334 7.42 -23.22 -1.55
CA LEU A 334 8.12 -24.21 -2.35
C LEU A 334 9.63 -23.94 -2.33
N GLY A 335 10.40 -24.94 -1.91
CA GLY A 335 11.85 -24.85 -1.73
C GLY A 335 12.57 -26.04 -2.34
N ARG A 336 13.91 -26.03 -2.28
CA ARG A 336 14.79 -27.08 -2.82
C ARG A 336 14.32 -28.49 -2.43
N ASP A 337 14.13 -28.71 -1.12
CA ASP A 337 13.81 -30.04 -0.57
C ASP A 337 12.44 -30.54 -1.03
N HIS A 338 11.47 -29.63 -1.13
CA HIS A 338 10.15 -29.94 -1.67
C HIS A 338 10.23 -30.39 -3.13
N ILE A 339 11.01 -29.68 -3.95
CA ILE A 339 11.20 -30.01 -5.38
C ILE A 339 11.87 -31.37 -5.52
N GLU A 340 12.99 -31.59 -4.82
CA GLU A 340 13.74 -32.86 -4.84
C GLU A 340 12.82 -34.03 -4.47
N ALA A 341 12.13 -33.94 -3.33
CA ALA A 341 11.30 -35.02 -2.81
C ALA A 341 10.12 -35.35 -3.73
N ALA A 342 9.42 -34.33 -4.25
CA ALA A 342 8.25 -34.52 -5.09
C ALA A 342 8.61 -35.09 -6.47
N VAL A 343 9.68 -34.59 -7.09
CA VAL A 343 10.20 -35.12 -8.36
C VAL A 343 10.63 -36.58 -8.17
N ARG A 344 11.37 -36.89 -7.11
CA ARG A 344 11.83 -38.25 -6.83
C ARG A 344 10.66 -39.23 -6.71
N ALA A 345 9.64 -38.85 -5.96
CA ALA A 345 8.43 -39.66 -5.78
C ALA A 345 7.67 -39.86 -7.11
N ALA A 346 7.50 -38.81 -7.91
CA ALA A 346 6.77 -38.89 -9.18
C ALA A 346 7.54 -39.59 -10.30
N ALA A 347 8.88 -39.49 -10.30
CA ALA A 347 9.74 -40.11 -11.29
C ALA A 347 10.13 -41.56 -10.95
N GLY A 348 9.86 -42.03 -9.72
CA GLY A 348 10.22 -43.37 -9.26
C GLY A 348 11.72 -43.56 -9.10
N TRP A 349 12.43 -42.51 -8.67
CA TRP A 349 13.88 -42.54 -8.49
C TRP A 349 14.22 -42.98 -7.07
N ASP A 350 14.39 -44.29 -6.86
CA ASP A 350 14.87 -44.79 -5.57
C ASP A 350 16.35 -44.48 -5.36
N VAL A 351 16.72 -44.31 -4.09
CA VAL A 351 18.12 -44.13 -3.66
C VAL A 351 18.88 -45.45 -3.90
N PRO A 352 20.06 -45.46 -4.54
CA PRO A 352 20.97 -46.59 -4.41
C PRO A 352 21.36 -46.70 -2.93
N ALA A 353 21.05 -47.82 -2.27
CA ALA A 353 21.44 -48.03 -0.88
C ALA A 353 22.97 -47.92 -0.73
N ALA A 354 23.46 -46.81 -0.18
CA ALA A 354 24.88 -46.61 0.13
C ALA A 354 25.06 -46.25 1.61
N ALA A 355 25.59 -47.26 2.31
CA ALA A 355 26.39 -47.27 3.53
C ALA A 355 26.65 -45.95 4.29
N GLY A 356 26.22 -45.94 5.56
CA GLY A 356 27.01 -45.47 6.69
C GLY A 356 27.16 -43.96 6.86
N ALA A 357 26.12 -43.31 7.38
CA ALA A 357 26.27 -41.99 7.99
C ALA A 357 27.06 -42.11 9.31
N GLY A 358 28.32 -41.69 9.30
CA GLY A 358 29.09 -41.42 10.51
C GLY A 358 28.73 -40.04 11.05
N GLU A 359 28.21 -40.00 12.27
CA GLU A 359 28.01 -38.78 13.06
C GLU A 359 29.30 -37.96 13.12
N ARG A 360 29.25 -36.67 12.78
CA ARG A 360 30.30 -35.70 13.11
C ARG A 360 29.76 -34.71 14.13
N ALA A 361 30.36 -34.78 15.31
CA ALA A 361 30.15 -33.90 16.45
C ALA A 361 30.64 -32.47 16.17
N GLU A 362 29.89 -31.51 16.69
CA GLU A 362 30.30 -30.12 16.84
C GLU A 362 31.43 -30.02 17.88
N SER A 363 32.53 -29.34 17.55
CA SER A 363 33.53 -28.90 18.54
C SER A 363 33.81 -27.42 18.37
N GLY A 364 33.44 -26.64 19.38
CA GLY A 364 33.80 -25.22 19.49
C GLY A 364 35.27 -25.04 19.87
N ALA A 365 35.88 -23.99 19.33
CA ALA A 365 37.12 -23.42 19.84
C ALA A 365 37.11 -21.90 19.58
N ARG A 366 37.19 -21.12 20.66
CA ARG A 366 37.50 -19.67 20.62
C ARG A 366 39.02 -19.49 20.59
N PRO A 367 39.57 -18.55 19.81
CA PRO A 367 40.88 -17.99 20.08
C PRO A 367 40.76 -16.73 20.94
N THR A 368 41.49 -16.72 22.05
CA THR A 368 41.76 -15.57 22.91
C THR A 368 42.84 -14.69 22.29
N GLY A 369 42.59 -13.37 22.22
CA GLY A 369 43.61 -12.35 22.02
C GLY A 369 43.32 -11.18 22.96
N GLU A 370 44.25 -10.91 23.87
CA GLU A 370 44.17 -9.87 24.90
C GLU A 370 44.15 -8.46 24.28
N ALA A 371 43.23 -7.62 24.74
CA ALA A 371 43.23 -6.17 24.54
C ALA A 371 43.46 -5.46 25.89
N ALA A 372 44.15 -4.33 25.84
CA ALA A 372 44.50 -3.50 26.99
C ALA A 372 43.25 -2.93 27.69
N ALA A 373 43.40 -2.67 28.98
CA ALA A 373 42.33 -2.72 29.98
C ALA A 373 41.23 -1.64 29.94
N ASP A 374 41.18 -0.73 28.98
CA ASP A 374 40.17 0.35 28.97
C ASP A 374 39.58 0.69 27.56
N ASP A 375 39.82 -0.12 26.53
CA ASP A 375 39.25 0.08 25.19
C ASP A 375 37.88 -0.62 25.07
N VAL A 376 36.84 0.11 24.64
CA VAL A 376 35.51 -0.49 24.40
C VAL A 376 35.37 -0.92 22.95
N ALA A 377 35.11 -2.20 22.72
CA ALA A 377 34.93 -2.77 21.39
C ALA A 377 33.57 -2.40 20.79
N LEU A 378 33.58 -1.76 19.63
CA LEU A 378 32.39 -1.58 18.80
C LEU A 378 32.24 -2.83 17.92
N SER A 379 31.32 -3.72 18.28
CA SER A 379 31.05 -4.96 17.54
C SER A 379 29.78 -4.88 16.71
N VAL A 380 29.67 -5.69 15.66
CA VAL A 380 28.46 -5.82 14.85
C VAL A 380 27.27 -6.29 15.71
N PRO A 381 26.23 -5.45 15.94
CA PRO A 381 25.07 -5.84 16.73
C PRO A 381 24.16 -6.77 15.93
N LYS A 382 23.30 -7.54 16.60
CA LYS A 382 22.27 -8.36 15.92
C LYS A 382 21.07 -7.47 15.58
N LEU A 383 21.05 -6.94 14.36
CA LEU A 383 20.02 -5.99 13.88
C LEU A 383 18.72 -6.69 13.45
N ASN A 384 18.82 -7.94 12.99
CA ASN A 384 17.64 -8.76 12.73
C ASN A 384 17.92 -10.24 12.95
N ASN A 385 16.86 -11.02 13.18
CA ASN A 385 16.95 -12.45 13.49
C ASN A 385 17.54 -13.30 12.35
N ASN A 386 17.46 -12.86 11.10
CA ASN A 386 17.71 -13.70 9.93
C ASN A 386 19.15 -13.61 9.40
N ASP A 387 19.81 -12.47 9.58
CA ASP A 387 21.13 -12.24 8.98
C ASP A 387 22.26 -12.71 9.88
N THR A 388 23.23 -13.42 9.30
CA THR A 388 24.46 -13.83 10.00
C THR A 388 25.62 -12.87 9.79
N SER A 389 25.48 -11.94 8.85
CA SER A 389 26.47 -10.93 8.48
C SER A 389 25.80 -9.69 7.87
N TYR A 390 26.48 -8.55 7.97
CA TYR A 390 26.04 -7.27 7.41
C TYR A 390 27.19 -6.62 6.63
N LEU A 391 26.85 -5.83 5.62
CA LEU A 391 27.82 -5.05 4.84
C LEU A 391 28.04 -3.69 5.50
N VAL A 392 29.30 -3.32 5.76
CA VAL A 392 29.64 -1.97 6.23
C VAL A 392 29.46 -1.00 5.05
N VAL A 393 28.47 -0.12 5.11
CA VAL A 393 28.16 0.83 4.02
C VAL A 393 29.11 2.02 4.08
N GLU A 394 29.14 2.71 5.22
CA GLU A 394 29.98 3.87 5.46
C GLU A 394 30.16 4.15 6.96
N TRP A 395 31.23 4.86 7.32
CA TRP A 395 31.43 5.40 8.66
C TRP A 395 30.86 6.81 8.73
N LEU A 396 30.05 7.06 9.75
CA LEU A 396 29.36 8.34 9.97
C LEU A 396 30.20 9.33 10.81
N ALA A 397 31.18 8.82 11.55
CA ALA A 397 32.16 9.61 12.31
C ALA A 397 33.60 9.34 11.83
N GLU A 398 34.43 10.39 11.78
CA GLU A 398 35.83 10.30 11.34
C GLU A 398 36.71 9.46 12.30
N ASP A 399 37.72 8.78 11.75
CA ASP A 399 38.71 8.06 12.55
C ASP A 399 39.49 9.05 13.45
N GLY A 400 39.43 8.82 14.77
CA GLY A 400 40.01 9.68 15.80
C GLY A 400 39.10 10.79 16.33
N ALA A 401 37.86 10.91 15.86
CA ALA A 401 36.88 11.86 16.39
C ALA A 401 36.34 11.43 17.77
N TRP A 402 35.97 12.40 18.61
CA TRP A 402 35.16 12.14 19.81
C TRP A 402 33.72 11.91 19.37
N VAL A 403 33.09 10.87 19.89
CA VAL A 403 31.67 10.57 19.73
C VAL A 403 31.05 10.38 21.12
N ASP A 404 29.84 10.89 21.33
CA ASP A 404 29.11 10.69 22.58
C ASP A 404 28.35 9.36 22.57
N GLU A 405 28.01 8.84 23.75
CA GLU A 405 27.12 7.67 23.85
C GLU A 405 25.83 7.92 23.07
N ASP A 406 25.36 6.89 22.35
CA ASP A 406 24.23 6.90 21.42
C ASP A 406 24.43 7.69 20.11
N ASP A 407 25.58 8.34 19.87
CA ASP A 407 25.86 8.94 18.57
C ASP A 407 25.99 7.86 17.48
N PRO A 408 25.42 8.07 16.28
CA PRO A 408 25.57 7.13 15.16
C PRO A 408 27.01 7.16 14.62
N VAL A 409 27.63 5.99 14.51
CA VAL A 409 29.05 5.86 14.14
C VAL A 409 29.29 5.13 12.82
N VAL A 410 28.45 4.16 12.44
CA VAL A 410 28.63 3.37 11.21
C VAL A 410 27.29 2.82 10.71
N SER A 411 27.06 2.89 9.40
CA SER A 411 25.85 2.34 8.75
C SER A 411 26.11 0.93 8.23
N LEU A 412 25.20 0.00 8.56
CA LEU A 412 25.25 -1.39 8.11
C LEU A 412 24.06 -1.70 7.20
N GLU A 413 24.31 -2.30 6.02
CA GLU A 413 23.26 -2.82 5.15
C GLU A 413 22.91 -4.24 5.59
N THR A 414 21.64 -4.41 5.99
CA THR A 414 21.02 -5.69 6.29
C THR A 414 20.24 -6.21 5.09
N SER A 415 19.72 -7.44 5.17
CA SER A 415 18.78 -7.97 4.18
C SER A 415 17.43 -7.24 4.15
N LYS A 416 17.15 -6.34 5.10
CA LYS A 416 15.86 -5.64 5.26
C LYS A 416 15.95 -4.14 5.06
N ALA A 417 16.98 -3.49 5.61
CA ALA A 417 17.19 -2.05 5.59
C ALA A 417 18.66 -1.70 5.85
N ILE A 418 19.04 -0.44 5.63
CA ILE A 418 20.28 0.12 6.17
C ILE A 418 19.97 0.63 7.57
N GLU A 419 20.78 0.24 8.55
CA GLU A 419 20.61 0.62 9.96
C GLU A 419 21.93 1.20 10.50
N ASP A 420 21.83 2.29 11.27
CA ASP A 420 22.97 2.95 11.87
C ASP A 420 23.27 2.35 13.24
N VAL A 421 24.53 1.98 13.46
CA VAL A 421 25.03 1.52 14.75
C VAL A 421 25.51 2.73 15.54
N THR A 422 25.07 2.84 16.79
CA THR A 422 25.43 3.92 17.71
C THR A 422 26.60 3.55 18.62
N ALA A 423 27.28 4.56 19.17
CA ALA A 423 28.37 4.37 20.12
C ALA A 423 27.83 3.88 21.48
N PRO A 424 28.28 2.73 22.01
CA PRO A 424 27.80 2.22 23.30
C PRO A 424 28.31 2.99 24.52
N VAL A 425 29.32 3.85 24.35
CA VAL A 425 29.88 4.76 25.38
C VAL A 425 30.50 5.97 24.68
N SER A 426 30.61 7.11 25.36
CA SER A 426 31.40 8.23 24.83
C SER A 426 32.90 7.88 24.75
N GLY A 427 33.56 8.24 23.65
CA GLY A 427 35.00 8.00 23.48
C GLY A 427 35.55 8.44 22.13
N TYR A 428 36.86 8.27 21.93
CA TYR A 428 37.50 8.53 20.63
C TYR A 428 37.38 7.31 19.71
N LEU A 429 36.67 7.48 18.59
CA LEU A 429 36.46 6.41 17.62
C LEU A 429 37.76 6.02 16.93
N ARG A 430 38.01 4.71 16.82
CA ARG A 430 39.05 4.14 15.98
C ARG A 430 38.47 3.08 15.04
N GLN A 431 38.42 3.38 13.75
CA GLN A 431 37.87 2.51 12.72
C GLN A 431 38.83 1.34 12.46
N ARG A 432 38.30 0.11 12.36
CA ARG A 432 39.10 -1.11 12.08
C ARG A 432 38.69 -1.85 10.80
N VAL A 433 37.54 -1.51 10.24
CA VAL A 433 36.98 -2.17 9.06
C VAL A 433 36.67 -1.11 8.00
N PRO A 434 37.16 -1.24 6.75
CA PRO A 434 36.81 -0.32 5.66
C PRO A 434 35.35 -0.49 5.20
N ALA A 435 34.79 0.57 4.63
CA ALA A 435 33.51 0.51 3.92
C ALA A 435 33.58 -0.48 2.75
N GLY A 436 32.48 -1.20 2.51
CA GLY A 436 32.35 -2.24 1.48
C GLY A 436 32.72 -3.66 1.93
N GLU A 437 33.08 -3.86 3.21
CA GLU A 437 33.43 -5.17 3.75
C GLU A 437 32.27 -5.80 4.55
N GLU A 438 32.06 -7.11 4.38
CA GLU A 438 31.02 -7.85 5.09
C GLU A 438 31.55 -8.42 6.42
N ARG A 439 30.77 -8.28 7.49
CA ARG A 439 31.15 -8.70 8.84
C ARG A 439 30.04 -9.51 9.49
N GLY A 440 30.43 -10.64 10.08
CA GLY A 440 29.51 -11.48 10.85
C GLY A 440 29.01 -10.80 12.12
N VAL A 441 27.82 -11.16 12.59
CA VAL A 441 27.30 -10.67 13.87
C VAL A 441 28.29 -10.99 15.01
N GLY A 442 28.59 -9.99 15.84
CA GLY A 442 29.57 -10.08 16.93
C GLY A 442 31.04 -9.86 16.51
N ALA A 443 31.33 -9.65 15.22
CA ALA A 443 32.68 -9.28 14.77
C ALA A 443 33.04 -7.83 15.14
N LEU A 444 34.32 -7.52 15.28
CA LEU A 444 34.81 -6.18 15.61
C LEU A 444 34.68 -5.22 14.40
N LEU A 445 34.07 -4.06 14.60
CA LEU A 445 33.99 -2.95 13.64
C LEU A 445 35.04 -1.87 13.94
N GLY A 446 35.20 -1.50 15.21
CA GLY A 446 36.07 -0.41 15.66
C GLY A 446 36.30 -0.44 17.17
N LEU A 447 37.00 0.56 17.69
CA LEU A 447 37.26 0.74 19.13
C LEU A 447 36.85 2.15 19.56
N LEU A 448 36.40 2.31 20.80
CA LEU A 448 36.23 3.60 21.46
C LEU A 448 37.29 3.72 22.56
N LEU A 449 38.14 4.75 22.45
CA LEU A 449 39.29 4.95 23.30
C LEU A 449 39.01 6.06 24.34
N PRO A 450 39.43 5.91 25.61
CA PRO A 450 39.21 6.91 26.66
C PRO A 450 40.11 8.14 26.53
N GLN A 451 41.14 8.08 25.69
CA GLN A 451 42.05 9.19 25.41
C GLN A 451 42.20 9.38 23.90
N PRO A 452 42.38 10.62 23.43
CA PRO A 452 42.57 10.89 22.02
C PRO A 452 43.85 10.19 21.55
N PRO A 453 43.85 9.54 20.37
CA PRO A 453 45.11 9.17 19.74
C PRO A 453 45.96 10.45 19.60
N GLY A 454 47.18 10.44 20.18
CA GLY A 454 47.99 11.62 20.44
C GLY A 454 47.98 12.67 19.32
N ARG A 455 47.63 13.90 19.67
CA ARG A 455 47.40 15.01 18.73
C ARG A 455 48.31 16.20 19.07
N GLU A 456 49.05 16.73 18.11
CA GLU A 456 49.54 18.12 18.19
C GLU A 456 48.37 19.07 17.84
N ALA A 457 48.15 20.06 18.70
CA ALA A 457 47.13 21.14 18.59
C ALA A 457 47.85 22.51 18.69
N PRO A 458 47.28 23.68 18.31
CA PRO A 458 46.09 24.31 18.94
C PRO A 458 45.21 25.13 17.94
N ALA A 459 44.12 25.87 18.23
CA ALA A 459 43.70 26.67 19.41
C ALA A 459 42.18 27.00 19.45
N ARG A 460 41.73 27.49 20.63
CA ARG A 460 40.37 27.67 21.20
C ARG A 460 39.56 28.92 20.79
N ARG A 461 38.22 28.85 21.01
CA ARG A 461 37.33 29.78 21.78
C ARG A 461 35.86 29.25 21.70
N ALA A 462 34.89 29.43 22.60
CA ALA A 462 34.71 29.89 23.99
C ALA A 462 33.25 29.51 24.43
N GLU A 463 32.97 29.47 25.73
CA GLU A 463 31.79 28.91 26.43
C GLU A 463 30.50 29.78 26.53
N ALA A 464 29.35 29.07 26.61
CA ALA A 464 28.15 29.18 27.51
C ALA A 464 27.26 30.48 27.55
N PRO A 465 26.01 30.49 28.14
CA PRO A 465 25.32 29.48 28.99
C PRO A 465 23.78 29.26 28.75
N ASP A 466 23.25 28.39 29.60
CA ASP A 466 21.90 27.82 29.81
C ASP A 466 20.75 28.79 30.20
N ALA A 467 19.49 28.40 29.91
CA ALA A 467 18.26 28.96 30.51
C ALA A 467 17.06 27.99 30.39
N ALA A 468 16.49 27.61 31.54
CA ALA A 468 15.28 26.79 31.71
C ALA A 468 13.98 27.66 31.78
N PRO A 469 12.78 27.10 32.05
CA PRO A 469 11.67 27.00 31.08
C PRO A 469 10.45 27.91 31.42
N ALA A 470 9.53 28.09 30.47
CA ALA A 470 8.22 28.74 30.67
C ALA A 470 7.15 27.97 29.88
N ALA A 471 6.25 27.26 30.55
CA ALA A 471 4.93 27.70 31.04
C ALA A 471 3.81 27.50 29.99
N GLU A 472 3.05 26.43 30.21
CA GLU A 472 1.91 25.95 29.43
C GLU A 472 0.70 26.89 29.48
N ALA A 473 -0.07 26.86 28.39
CA ALA A 473 -1.38 27.49 28.22
C ALA A 473 -2.51 26.49 28.57
N PRO A 474 -3.71 26.96 28.95
CA PRO A 474 -4.62 26.23 29.83
C PRO A 474 -5.36 25.09 29.13
N GLU A 475 -5.34 23.94 29.79
CA GLU A 475 -5.98 22.70 29.38
C GLU A 475 -7.50 22.73 29.63
N ALA A 476 -8.26 22.17 28.68
CA ALA A 476 -9.70 21.98 28.76
C ALA A 476 -10.10 21.05 29.91
N ALA A 477 -11.32 21.21 30.40
CA ALA A 477 -11.89 20.45 31.52
C ALA A 477 -11.72 18.92 31.38
N PRO A 478 -11.57 18.18 32.50
CA PRO A 478 -11.09 16.80 32.49
C PRO A 478 -12.10 15.86 31.83
N SER A 479 -11.68 15.17 30.77
CA SER A 479 -12.39 13.98 30.30
C SER A 479 -12.20 12.85 31.32
N ALA A 480 -13.20 11.99 31.45
CA ALA A 480 -13.10 10.79 32.27
C ALA A 480 -11.84 10.01 31.86
N GLY A 481 -10.93 9.79 32.82
CA GLY A 481 -9.57 9.31 32.55
C GLY A 481 -9.53 8.10 31.62
N ALA A 482 -8.64 8.17 30.62
CA ALA A 482 -8.47 7.13 29.62
C ALA A 482 -8.26 5.75 30.31
N PRO A 483 -8.96 4.70 29.86
CA PRO A 483 -8.80 3.37 30.44
C PRO A 483 -7.36 2.88 30.24
N ALA A 484 -6.76 2.33 31.30
CA ALA A 484 -5.40 1.81 31.25
C ALA A 484 -5.28 0.67 30.21
N PRO A 485 -4.14 0.53 29.51
CA PRO A 485 -3.91 -0.58 28.59
C PRO A 485 -4.18 -1.93 29.27
N GLY A 486 -5.09 -2.74 28.71
CA GLY A 486 -5.49 -4.04 29.27
C GLY A 486 -6.62 -4.01 30.30
N ALA A 487 -7.18 -2.85 30.64
CA ALA A 487 -8.35 -2.76 31.51
C ALA A 487 -9.63 -3.18 30.77
N VAL A 488 -10.48 -3.97 31.43
CA VAL A 488 -11.82 -4.30 30.92
C VAL A 488 -12.74 -3.11 31.19
N HIS A 489 -13.13 -2.40 30.13
CA HIS A 489 -14.08 -1.30 30.18
C HIS A 489 -15.49 -1.81 29.84
N THR A 490 -16.45 -1.60 30.73
CA THR A 490 -17.86 -1.94 30.50
C THR A 490 -18.59 -0.70 29.99
N LEU A 491 -19.26 -0.83 28.84
CA LEU A 491 -20.08 0.24 28.28
C LEU A 491 -21.23 0.59 29.23
N ASP A 492 -21.49 1.87 29.42
CA ASP A 492 -22.64 2.31 30.20
C ASP A 492 -23.96 2.09 29.44
N ARG A 493 -25.10 2.33 30.11
CA ARG A 493 -26.43 2.12 29.52
C ARG A 493 -26.71 3.03 28.33
N ALA A 494 -26.19 4.26 28.34
CA ALA A 494 -26.39 5.21 27.24
C ALA A 494 -25.61 4.72 26.00
N GLN A 495 -24.34 4.35 26.17
CA GLN A 495 -23.50 3.76 25.12
C GLN A 495 -24.08 2.46 24.56
N GLN A 496 -24.61 1.58 25.41
CA GLN A 496 -25.29 0.36 24.96
C GLN A 496 -26.55 0.68 24.15
N GLY A 497 -27.32 1.70 24.56
CA GLY A 497 -28.50 2.18 23.83
C GLY A 497 -28.15 2.72 22.45
N THR A 498 -27.15 3.61 22.38
CA THR A 498 -26.62 4.15 21.11
C THR A 498 -26.14 3.02 20.20
N ALA A 499 -25.38 2.06 20.73
CA ALA A 499 -24.90 0.91 19.96
C ALA A 499 -26.07 0.07 19.38
N ALA A 500 -27.15 -0.13 20.14
CA ALA A 500 -28.33 -0.85 19.68
C ALA A 500 -29.06 -0.11 18.55
N VAL A 501 -29.24 1.21 18.68
CA VAL A 501 -29.86 2.07 17.65
C VAL A 501 -29.02 2.06 16.37
N VAL A 502 -27.72 2.33 16.47
CA VAL A 502 -26.80 2.35 15.33
C VAL A 502 -26.74 0.99 14.63
N ALA A 503 -26.63 -0.10 15.41
CA ALA A 503 -26.61 -1.45 14.83
C ALA A 503 -27.92 -1.80 14.13
N LYS A 504 -29.07 -1.29 14.61
CA LYS A 504 -30.34 -1.45 13.92
C LYS A 504 -30.36 -0.65 12.62
N SER A 505 -30.00 0.63 12.64
CA SER A 505 -29.94 1.46 11.43
C SER A 505 -29.04 0.87 10.34
N HIS A 506 -27.84 0.39 10.67
CA HIS A 506 -26.96 -0.25 9.68
C HIS A 506 -27.51 -1.54 9.06
N ARG A 507 -28.36 -2.28 9.80
CA ARG A 507 -29.00 -3.49 9.25
C ARG A 507 -30.22 -3.17 8.40
N GLU A 508 -31.02 -2.21 8.85
CA GLU A 508 -32.34 -1.96 8.29
C GLU A 508 -32.33 -0.91 7.18
N VAL A 509 -31.38 0.04 7.15
CA VAL A 509 -31.39 1.18 6.22
C VAL A 509 -30.30 1.03 5.17
N PRO A 510 -30.64 0.73 3.90
CA PRO A 510 -29.71 0.80 2.78
C PRO A 510 -29.46 2.27 2.40
N ALA A 511 -28.61 2.96 3.16
CA ALA A 511 -28.41 4.39 3.01
C ALA A 511 -27.58 4.74 1.76
N GLY A 512 -28.09 5.65 0.93
CA GLY A 512 -27.30 6.45 0.00
C GLY A 512 -26.81 7.73 0.67
N PHE A 513 -25.82 8.38 0.06
CA PHE A 513 -25.27 9.63 0.57
C PHE A 513 -24.92 10.61 -0.53
N THR A 514 -25.20 11.89 -0.32
CA THR A 514 -24.89 12.97 -1.24
C THR A 514 -24.46 14.19 -0.44
N VAL A 515 -23.52 14.97 -0.98
CA VAL A 515 -23.02 16.20 -0.34
C VAL A 515 -23.04 17.35 -1.33
N VAL A 516 -23.38 18.54 -0.85
CA VAL A 516 -23.19 19.81 -1.55
C VAL A 516 -22.41 20.77 -0.67
N ARG A 517 -21.63 21.64 -1.30
CA ARG A 517 -20.98 22.78 -0.64
C ARG A 517 -21.91 24.00 -0.72
N ALA A 518 -22.14 24.67 0.39
CA ALA A 518 -22.87 25.94 0.47
C ALA A 518 -21.95 27.07 0.95
N GLU A 519 -22.02 28.22 0.30
CA GLU A 519 -21.41 29.49 0.71
C GLU A 519 -22.34 30.14 1.73
N VAL A 520 -21.82 30.50 2.90
CA VAL A 520 -22.64 30.90 4.04
C VAL A 520 -22.36 32.32 4.52
N ASP A 521 -21.57 33.10 3.77
CA ASP A 521 -21.33 34.52 4.09
C ASP A 521 -22.64 35.30 4.25
N ALA A 522 -23.56 35.19 3.29
CA ALA A 522 -24.86 35.85 3.35
C ALA A 522 -25.68 35.43 4.57
N ALA A 523 -25.66 34.13 4.92
CA ALA A 523 -26.34 33.59 6.08
C ALA A 523 -25.74 34.14 7.39
N LEU A 524 -24.43 34.05 7.57
CA LEU A 524 -23.73 34.51 8.76
C LEU A 524 -23.88 36.03 8.95
N ASP A 525 -23.82 36.81 7.87
CA ASP A 525 -23.99 38.26 7.91
C ASP A 525 -25.45 38.67 8.19
N ALA A 526 -26.43 37.87 7.77
CA ALA A 526 -27.84 38.09 8.14
C ALA A 526 -28.07 37.78 9.63
N LEU A 527 -27.56 36.65 10.12
CA LEU A 527 -27.67 36.26 11.52
C LEU A 527 -26.98 37.27 12.45
N GLY A 528 -25.79 37.75 12.10
CA GLY A 528 -25.09 38.78 12.86
C GLY A 528 -25.84 40.11 12.94
N ARG A 529 -26.54 40.51 11.85
CA ARG A 529 -27.41 41.71 11.89
C ARG A 529 -28.63 41.52 12.78
N ILE A 530 -29.25 40.35 12.75
CA ILE A 530 -30.37 40.03 13.64
C ILE A 530 -29.89 40.06 15.10
N GLU A 531 -28.69 39.55 15.38
CA GLU A 531 -28.07 39.63 16.72
C GLU A 531 -27.81 41.08 17.14
N GLU A 532 -27.32 41.95 16.25
CA GLU A 532 -27.15 43.38 16.54
C GLU A 532 -28.49 44.09 16.83
N GLU A 533 -29.57 43.71 16.16
CA GLU A 533 -30.90 44.31 16.30
C GLU A 533 -31.66 43.81 17.53
N THR A 534 -31.56 42.51 17.84
CA THR A 534 -32.34 41.83 18.89
C THR A 534 -31.56 41.63 20.19
N GLY A 535 -30.23 41.58 20.11
CA GLY A 535 -29.34 41.21 21.21
C GLY A 535 -29.22 39.69 21.45
N GLU A 536 -29.85 38.85 20.62
CA GLU A 536 -29.81 37.40 20.71
C GLU A 536 -28.84 36.79 19.69
N ALA A 537 -27.96 35.89 20.13
CA ALA A 537 -26.95 35.29 19.27
C ALA A 537 -27.50 34.07 18.52
N PHE A 538 -27.36 34.06 17.19
CA PHE A 538 -27.84 32.98 16.32
C PHE A 538 -26.70 32.33 15.54
N GLY A 539 -26.72 31.01 15.44
CA GLY A 539 -25.75 30.23 14.70
C GLY A 539 -26.27 29.73 13.35
N LEU A 540 -25.34 29.14 12.59
CA LEU A 540 -25.69 28.46 11.33
C LEU A 540 -26.59 27.23 11.57
N ALA A 541 -26.51 26.62 12.75
CA ALA A 541 -27.30 25.44 13.11
C ALA A 541 -28.81 25.74 13.08
N GLU A 542 -29.23 26.85 13.69
CA GLU A 542 -30.61 27.32 13.75
C GLU A 542 -31.14 27.59 12.33
N ALA A 543 -30.35 28.29 11.51
CA ALA A 543 -30.69 28.57 10.11
C ALA A 543 -30.83 27.28 9.29
N VAL A 544 -29.96 26.29 9.48
CA VAL A 544 -30.06 25.00 8.77
C VAL A 544 -31.28 24.21 9.22
N ILE A 545 -31.58 24.16 10.52
CA ILE A 545 -32.79 23.47 11.04
C ILE A 545 -34.05 24.11 10.44
N LYS A 546 -34.11 25.44 10.42
CA LYS A 546 -35.18 26.19 9.79
C LYS A 546 -35.27 25.91 8.29
N ALA A 547 -34.14 25.89 7.58
CA ALA A 547 -34.07 25.58 6.15
C ALA A 547 -34.55 24.17 5.82
N VAL A 548 -34.18 23.19 6.65
CA VAL A 548 -34.66 21.81 6.55
C VAL A 548 -36.17 21.78 6.76
N ALA A 549 -36.67 22.31 7.88
CA ALA A 549 -38.09 22.29 8.19
C ALA A 549 -38.96 22.96 7.12
N ALA A 550 -38.53 24.11 6.58
CA ALA A 550 -39.22 24.81 5.51
C ALA A 550 -39.27 24.02 4.19
N ALA A 551 -38.48 22.94 4.03
CA ALA A 551 -38.46 22.12 2.81
C ALA A 551 -39.58 21.07 2.80
N TYR A 552 -40.32 20.94 3.90
CA TYR A 552 -41.36 19.94 4.10
C TYR A 552 -42.42 19.93 3.01
N ASP A 553 -42.99 21.08 2.64
CA ASP A 553 -44.05 21.15 1.63
C ASP A 553 -43.55 20.75 0.22
N GLU A 554 -42.26 20.99 -0.06
CA GLU A 554 -41.63 20.65 -1.34
C GLU A 554 -41.14 19.19 -1.38
N PHE A 555 -40.75 18.64 -0.23
CA PHE A 555 -40.13 17.31 -0.10
C PHE A 555 -40.75 16.49 1.04
N PRO A 556 -42.08 16.26 1.07
CA PRO A 556 -42.75 15.65 2.22
C PRO A 556 -42.24 14.22 2.51
N LEU A 557 -41.86 13.47 1.48
CA LEU A 557 -41.34 12.11 1.64
C LEU A 557 -40.04 12.04 2.45
N PHE A 558 -39.24 13.12 2.48
CA PHE A 558 -37.98 13.17 3.23
C PHE A 558 -38.21 13.23 4.75
N PHE A 559 -39.44 13.54 5.15
CA PHE A 559 -39.93 13.57 6.53
C PHE A 559 -40.79 12.32 6.82
N GLY A 560 -40.58 11.26 6.06
CA GLY A 560 -41.29 10.01 6.20
C GLY A 560 -40.58 9.01 7.11
N SER A 561 -41.36 8.02 7.56
CA SER A 561 -40.87 6.84 8.25
C SER A 561 -41.34 5.57 7.53
N LEU A 562 -40.45 4.59 7.42
CA LEU A 562 -40.77 3.30 6.82
C LEU A 562 -41.55 2.43 7.82
N VAL A 563 -42.74 1.98 7.43
CA VAL A 563 -43.59 1.11 8.27
C VAL A 563 -43.37 -0.36 7.92
N ASP A 564 -43.15 -0.64 6.63
CA ASP A 564 -42.78 -1.93 6.07
C ASP A 564 -41.96 -1.73 4.77
N GLU A 565 -41.48 -2.82 4.15
CA GLU A 565 -40.65 -2.78 2.93
C GLU A 565 -41.27 -2.06 1.72
N ARG A 566 -42.54 -1.65 1.77
CA ARG A 566 -43.27 -1.06 0.64
C ARG A 566 -43.98 0.24 0.99
N THR A 567 -44.03 0.62 2.27
CA THR A 567 -44.93 1.67 2.74
C THR A 567 -44.20 2.69 3.61
N VAL A 568 -44.28 3.94 3.18
CA VAL A 568 -43.80 5.10 3.92
C VAL A 568 -45.00 5.88 4.46
N VAL A 569 -44.95 6.25 5.74
CA VAL A 569 -45.86 7.23 6.34
C VAL A 569 -45.12 8.56 6.42
N VAL A 570 -45.65 9.57 5.74
CA VAL A 570 -45.18 10.96 5.85
C VAL A 570 -45.65 11.53 7.18
N ALA A 571 -44.76 12.23 7.90
CA ALA A 571 -45.13 12.94 9.13
C ALA A 571 -46.25 13.96 8.89
N ASP A 572 -46.93 14.41 9.93
CA ASP A 572 -47.96 15.45 9.85
C ASP A 572 -47.37 16.87 9.93
N ALA A 573 -46.18 17.02 10.51
CA ALA A 573 -45.44 18.27 10.62
C ALA A 573 -43.91 18.03 10.54
N PRO A 574 -43.12 19.06 10.21
CA PRO A 574 -41.66 18.97 10.17
C PRO A 574 -41.07 19.01 11.59
N HIS A 575 -41.16 17.88 12.29
CA HIS A 575 -40.44 17.64 13.54
C HIS A 575 -38.98 17.28 13.22
N VAL A 576 -38.03 18.13 13.63
CA VAL A 576 -36.61 17.97 13.28
C VAL A 576 -35.84 17.46 14.49
N GLY A 577 -35.30 16.24 14.39
CA GLY A 577 -34.33 15.72 15.36
C GLY A 577 -32.99 16.43 15.21
N VAL A 578 -32.31 16.79 16.30
CA VAL A 578 -31.03 17.51 16.26
C VAL A 578 -30.03 16.79 17.14
N THR A 579 -28.86 16.45 16.61
CA THR A 579 -27.81 15.81 17.41
C THR A 579 -27.22 16.78 18.42
N VAL A 580 -27.14 16.35 19.69
CA VAL A 580 -26.48 17.09 20.76
C VAL A 580 -25.56 16.12 21.51
N ASP A 581 -24.27 16.43 21.52
CA ASP A 581 -23.25 15.72 22.29
C ASP A 581 -22.52 16.71 23.19
N ALA A 582 -22.44 16.38 24.47
CA ALA A 582 -21.77 17.16 25.50
C ALA A 582 -20.64 16.37 26.19
N GLY A 583 -20.13 15.33 25.54
CA GLY A 583 -19.06 14.44 26.04
C GLY A 583 -19.55 13.31 26.95
N GLY A 584 -20.83 13.33 27.36
CA GLY A 584 -21.47 12.29 28.17
C GLY A 584 -22.39 11.35 27.39
N GLY A 585 -22.37 11.41 26.06
CA GLY A 585 -23.21 10.62 25.15
C GLY A 585 -23.98 11.47 24.13
N LEU A 586 -24.29 10.87 22.98
CA LEU A 586 -25.02 11.50 21.88
C LEU A 586 -26.53 11.34 22.04
N TYR A 587 -27.25 12.46 22.03
CA TYR A 587 -28.72 12.52 22.04
C TYR A 587 -29.25 13.13 20.75
N VAL A 588 -30.49 12.79 20.37
CA VAL A 588 -31.18 13.38 19.21
C VAL A 588 -32.57 13.90 19.62
N PRO A 589 -32.64 14.96 20.45
CA PRO A 589 -33.91 15.58 20.79
C PRO A 589 -34.59 16.27 19.60
N VAL A 590 -35.91 16.47 19.71
CA VAL A 590 -36.76 16.87 18.58
C VAL A 590 -37.29 18.30 18.74
N VAL A 591 -36.94 19.17 17.81
CA VAL A 591 -37.58 20.48 17.63
C VAL A 591 -38.94 20.28 16.95
N ARG A 592 -40.02 20.54 17.69
CA ARG A 592 -41.39 20.24 17.24
C ARG A 592 -41.92 21.29 16.28
N ASP A 593 -42.25 20.88 15.05
CA ASP A 593 -42.90 21.74 14.05
C ASP A 593 -42.04 22.98 13.77
N ALA A 594 -40.77 22.71 13.47
CA ALA A 594 -39.72 23.71 13.36
C ALA A 594 -40.00 24.74 12.24
N ALA A 595 -40.86 24.42 11.27
CA ALA A 595 -41.25 25.36 10.24
C ALA A 595 -42.07 26.54 10.80
N ARG A 596 -42.85 26.33 11.87
CA ARG A 596 -43.69 27.37 12.49
C ARG A 596 -43.02 28.17 13.60
N GLN A 597 -41.92 27.65 14.15
CA GLN A 597 -41.18 28.30 15.23
C GLN A 597 -40.36 29.48 14.71
N SER A 598 -40.21 30.55 15.50
CA SER A 598 -39.27 31.61 15.15
C SER A 598 -37.82 31.12 15.23
N LEU A 599 -36.87 31.88 14.69
CA LEU A 599 -35.45 31.56 14.89
C LEU A 599 -35.05 31.62 16.37
N ALA A 600 -35.62 32.57 17.13
CA ALA A 600 -35.48 32.69 18.59
C ALA A 600 -35.99 31.45 19.32
N ASP A 601 -37.20 30.97 19.00
CA ASP A 601 -37.77 29.76 19.61
C ASP A 601 -36.88 28.52 19.37
N ILE A 602 -36.30 28.40 18.16
CA ILE A 602 -35.37 27.31 17.82
C ILE A 602 -34.09 27.45 18.64
N ALA A 603 -33.50 28.66 18.71
CA ALA A 603 -32.28 28.91 19.48
C ALA A 603 -32.45 28.59 20.97
N ASP A 604 -33.57 29.02 21.58
CA ASP A 604 -33.92 28.72 22.96
C ASP A 604 -34.06 27.20 23.19
N THR A 605 -34.73 26.52 22.25
CA THR A 605 -34.89 25.06 22.29
C THR A 605 -33.55 24.33 22.23
N LEU A 606 -32.64 24.75 21.34
CA LEU A 606 -31.31 24.14 21.23
C LEU A 606 -30.43 24.42 22.47
N MET A 607 -30.56 25.60 23.07
CA MET A 607 -29.86 25.92 24.31
C MET A 607 -30.35 25.04 25.46
N ASP A 608 -31.67 24.84 25.60
CA ASP A 608 -32.24 23.91 26.58
C ASP A 608 -31.75 22.47 26.34
N PHE A 609 -31.70 22.01 25.09
CA PHE A 609 -31.14 20.69 24.76
C PHE A 609 -29.67 20.58 25.17
N ARG A 610 -28.85 21.61 24.94
CA ARG A 610 -27.44 21.61 25.35
C ARG A 610 -27.28 21.52 26.87
N MET A 611 -28.10 22.26 27.62
CA MET A 611 -28.10 22.18 29.09
C MET A 611 -28.57 20.82 29.62
N LYS A 612 -29.57 20.21 28.96
CA LYS A 612 -30.06 18.86 29.29
C LYS A 612 -29.06 17.77 28.93
N ALA A 613 -28.30 17.92 27.85
CA ALA A 613 -27.23 16.99 27.48
C ALA A 613 -26.11 16.96 28.53
N LEU A 614 -25.70 18.13 29.03
CA LEU A 614 -24.72 18.25 30.12
C LEU A 614 -25.18 17.58 31.42
N THR A 615 -26.48 17.63 31.71
CA THR A 615 -27.08 17.07 32.92
C THR A 615 -27.66 15.66 32.74
N GLN A 616 -27.59 15.10 31.52
CA GLN A 616 -28.22 13.83 31.12
C GLN A 616 -29.73 13.75 31.47
N GLY A 617 -30.44 14.87 31.30
CA GLY A 617 -31.80 15.09 31.81
C GLY A 617 -32.95 14.96 30.80
N PHE A 618 -32.75 14.36 29.63
CA PHE A 618 -33.79 14.26 28.59
C PHE A 618 -34.93 13.32 28.96
N SER A 619 -36.16 13.73 28.66
CA SER A 619 -37.35 12.89 28.73
C SER A 619 -37.52 12.04 27.45
N ALA A 620 -38.22 10.91 27.57
CA ALA A 620 -38.50 10.05 26.41
C ALA A 620 -39.32 10.79 25.32
N ALA A 621 -40.20 11.71 25.71
CA ALA A 621 -41.02 12.47 24.77
C ALA A 621 -40.21 13.49 23.95
N GLU A 622 -39.07 13.94 24.46
CA GLU A 622 -38.18 14.87 23.75
C GLU A 622 -37.30 14.15 22.72
N LEU A 623 -37.07 12.84 22.90
CA LEU A 623 -36.22 12.01 22.04
C LEU A 623 -36.99 11.22 20.97
N ASP A 624 -38.32 11.33 20.95
CA ASP A 624 -39.20 10.53 20.08
C ASP A 624 -39.90 11.37 19.00
N GLY A 625 -40.32 10.75 17.89
CA GLY A 625 -41.17 11.38 16.88
C GLY A 625 -40.48 12.46 16.02
N GLY A 626 -39.16 12.37 15.84
CA GLY A 626 -38.48 13.12 14.79
C GLY A 626 -38.83 12.58 13.40
N ALA A 627 -39.12 13.46 12.45
CA ALA A 627 -39.48 13.11 11.08
C ALA A 627 -38.25 13.08 10.15
N ILE A 628 -37.31 13.99 10.38
CA ILE A 628 -35.98 14.03 9.77
C ILE A 628 -34.99 14.47 10.84
N SER A 629 -33.72 14.07 10.74
CA SER A 629 -32.69 14.49 11.70
C SER A 629 -31.61 15.36 11.06
N VAL A 630 -31.01 16.24 11.86
CA VAL A 630 -29.86 17.09 11.50
C VAL A 630 -28.70 16.76 12.43
N SER A 631 -27.61 16.28 11.85
CA SER A 631 -26.33 16.05 12.50
C SER A 631 -25.48 17.31 12.44
N LEU A 632 -25.31 17.96 13.58
CA LEU A 632 -24.46 19.14 13.73
C LEU A 632 -23.05 18.71 14.13
N ASN A 633 -22.04 19.07 13.33
CA ASN A 633 -20.64 18.74 13.59
C ASN A 633 -19.80 20.02 13.51
N PRO A 634 -19.97 20.96 14.46
CA PRO A 634 -19.37 22.29 14.37
C PRO A 634 -17.87 22.31 14.71
N ASP A 635 -17.30 21.19 15.17
CA ASP A 635 -15.91 21.13 15.61
C ASP A 635 -14.93 21.48 14.49
N PRO A 636 -14.00 22.42 14.71
CA PRO A 636 -13.03 22.83 13.70
C PRO A 636 -12.27 21.63 13.11
N GLY A 637 -12.21 21.55 11.78
CA GLY A 637 -11.57 20.44 11.06
C GLY A 637 -12.52 19.28 10.71
N VAL A 638 -13.74 19.25 11.25
CA VAL A 638 -14.76 18.28 10.84
C VAL A 638 -15.46 18.78 9.56
N VAL A 639 -14.89 18.45 8.41
CA VAL A 639 -15.34 18.95 7.10
C VAL A 639 -16.61 18.23 6.62
N LEU A 640 -16.73 16.93 6.88
CA LEU A 640 -17.83 16.09 6.40
C LEU A 640 -18.05 14.91 7.35
N VAL A 641 -19.30 14.64 7.68
CA VAL A 641 -19.70 13.45 8.45
C VAL A 641 -20.80 12.75 7.67
N HIS A 642 -20.67 11.44 7.47
CA HIS A 642 -21.77 10.63 6.93
C HIS A 642 -22.69 10.24 8.08
N PRO A 643 -23.90 10.84 8.20
CA PRO A 643 -24.77 10.55 9.32
C PRO A 643 -25.39 9.16 9.18
N ILE A 644 -25.79 8.59 10.31
CA ILE A 644 -26.52 7.31 10.35
C ILE A 644 -28.01 7.65 10.39
N VAL A 645 -28.74 7.28 9.32
CA VAL A 645 -30.20 7.48 9.27
C VAL A 645 -30.85 6.70 10.41
N LEU A 646 -31.60 7.38 11.28
CA LEU A 646 -32.22 6.79 12.46
C LEU A 646 -33.44 5.97 12.07
N TRP A 647 -33.41 4.65 12.23
CA TRP A 647 -34.58 3.82 11.95
C TRP A 647 -35.78 4.22 12.84
N PRO A 648 -37.00 4.45 12.31
CA PRO A 648 -37.45 4.19 10.92
C PRO A 648 -37.48 5.42 9.98
N GLN A 649 -36.86 6.56 10.35
CA GLN A 649 -36.78 7.75 9.49
C GLN A 649 -36.10 7.41 8.16
N LEU A 650 -36.41 8.19 7.13
CA LEU A 650 -35.83 8.00 5.80
C LEU A 650 -34.56 8.82 5.56
N CYS A 651 -34.37 9.95 6.26
CA CYS A 651 -33.34 10.92 5.94
C CYS A 651 -32.64 11.47 7.18
N MET A 652 -31.35 11.79 7.04
CA MET A 652 -30.60 12.58 8.00
C MET A 652 -29.65 13.54 7.28
N VAL A 653 -29.78 14.83 7.57
CA VAL A 653 -28.89 15.88 7.08
C VAL A 653 -27.66 15.95 7.98
N SER A 654 -26.50 16.23 7.42
CA SER A 654 -25.27 16.50 8.15
C SER A 654 -24.73 17.87 7.79
N VAL A 655 -24.22 18.58 8.78
CA VAL A 655 -23.61 19.90 8.65
C VAL A 655 -22.19 19.77 9.22
N GLY A 656 -21.19 20.06 8.38
CA GLY A 656 -19.79 20.16 8.82
C GLY A 656 -19.49 21.50 9.49
N ALA A 657 -18.25 21.69 9.90
CA ALA A 657 -17.75 22.97 10.40
C ALA A 657 -17.70 24.01 9.27
N VAL A 658 -17.86 25.28 9.64
CA VAL A 658 -17.62 26.41 8.72
C VAL A 658 -16.13 26.49 8.43
N GLY A 659 -15.77 26.38 7.16
CA GLY A 659 -14.42 26.56 6.65
C GLY A 659 -14.25 27.88 5.91
N GLU A 660 -13.00 28.28 5.69
CA GLU A 660 -12.65 29.40 4.83
C GLU A 660 -11.97 28.88 3.56
N GLU A 661 -12.49 29.26 2.40
CA GLU A 661 -11.93 28.95 1.09
C GLU A 661 -11.63 30.26 0.34
N TYR A 662 -10.54 30.31 -0.43
CA TYR A 662 -10.25 31.46 -1.29
C TYR A 662 -10.86 31.29 -2.68
N ARG A 663 -11.61 32.29 -3.14
CA ARG A 663 -12.14 32.35 -4.51
C ARG A 663 -11.71 33.60 -5.24
N ALA A 664 -11.62 33.51 -6.56
CA ALA A 664 -11.40 34.70 -7.39
C ALA A 664 -12.61 35.64 -7.26
N GLY A 665 -12.37 36.84 -6.72
CA GLY A 665 -13.30 37.96 -6.72
C GLY A 665 -13.58 38.46 -8.13
N GLN A 666 -14.51 39.41 -8.25
CA GLN A 666 -14.91 39.95 -9.56
C GLN A 666 -13.78 40.65 -10.33
N ASP A 667 -12.73 41.07 -9.63
CA ASP A 667 -11.50 41.67 -10.17
C ASP A 667 -10.35 40.66 -10.33
N GLY A 668 -10.58 39.37 -10.04
CA GLY A 668 -9.59 38.30 -10.09
C GLY A 668 -8.71 38.18 -8.83
N THR A 669 -8.92 39.01 -7.81
CA THR A 669 -8.19 38.90 -6.54
C THR A 669 -8.76 37.78 -5.67
N PRO A 670 -7.94 36.94 -4.99
CA PRO A 670 -8.45 35.95 -4.05
C PRO A 670 -9.17 36.63 -2.88
N ALA A 671 -10.45 36.31 -2.70
CA ALA A 671 -11.27 36.74 -1.57
C ALA A 671 -11.65 35.50 -0.73
N PRO A 672 -11.57 35.59 0.61
CA PRO A 672 -12.05 34.53 1.48
C PRO A 672 -13.57 34.42 1.37
N VAL A 673 -14.07 33.18 1.33
CA VAL A 673 -15.48 32.82 1.30
C VAL A 673 -15.69 31.76 2.36
N ARG A 674 -16.68 31.97 3.23
CA ARG A 674 -17.03 31.00 4.28
C ARG A 674 -17.93 29.93 3.68
N THR A 675 -17.53 28.67 3.79
CA THR A 675 -18.25 27.52 3.22
C THR A 675 -18.60 26.48 4.28
N VAL A 676 -19.67 25.73 4.01
CA VAL A 676 -20.05 24.55 4.79
C VAL A 676 -20.42 23.40 3.85
N HIS A 677 -20.17 22.16 4.28
CA HIS A 677 -20.69 20.99 3.58
C HIS A 677 -22.03 20.57 4.19
N LEU A 678 -23.05 20.46 3.34
CA LEU A 678 -24.36 19.90 3.66
C LEU A 678 -24.45 18.50 3.04
N GLY A 679 -24.40 17.48 3.87
CA GLY A 679 -24.59 16.08 3.46
C GLY A 679 -26.01 15.60 3.73
N LEU A 680 -26.52 14.66 2.96
CA LEU A 680 -27.77 13.97 3.19
C LEU A 680 -27.53 12.46 3.08
N ALA A 681 -27.73 11.73 4.17
CA ALA A 681 -27.94 10.29 4.12
C ALA A 681 -29.43 10.01 3.96
N TYR A 682 -29.80 9.06 3.11
CA TYR A 682 -31.19 8.76 2.81
C TYR A 682 -31.41 7.28 2.49
N ASP A 683 -32.54 6.71 2.88
CA ASP A 683 -32.92 5.33 2.56
C ASP A 683 -33.26 5.20 1.06
N HIS A 684 -32.44 4.42 0.34
CA HIS A 684 -32.58 4.25 -1.11
C HIS A 684 -33.87 3.56 -1.53
N ARG A 685 -34.62 2.95 -0.61
CA ARG A 685 -35.94 2.34 -0.93
C ARG A 685 -37.01 3.41 -1.19
N ALA A 686 -36.89 4.58 -0.57
CA ALA A 686 -37.90 5.64 -0.66
C ALA A 686 -37.40 6.90 -1.38
N VAL A 687 -36.10 7.22 -1.29
CA VAL A 687 -35.53 8.45 -1.85
C VAL A 687 -34.49 8.11 -2.91
N ASN A 688 -34.60 8.74 -4.09
CA ASN A 688 -33.62 8.57 -5.17
C ASN A 688 -32.53 9.64 -5.10
N GLY A 689 -31.35 9.33 -5.66
CA GLY A 689 -30.22 10.27 -5.68
C GLY A 689 -30.52 11.61 -6.36
N ARG A 690 -31.38 11.62 -7.40
CA ARG A 690 -31.82 12.88 -8.03
C ARG A 690 -32.60 13.77 -7.04
N ASP A 691 -33.51 13.17 -6.28
CA ASP A 691 -34.34 13.90 -5.31
C ASP A 691 -33.49 14.42 -4.16
N ALA A 692 -32.51 13.63 -3.72
CA ALA A 692 -31.52 14.03 -2.72
C ALA A 692 -30.70 15.27 -3.17
N VAL A 693 -30.24 15.30 -4.42
CA VAL A 693 -29.55 16.47 -4.99
C VAL A 693 -30.47 17.69 -5.05
N LEU A 694 -31.73 17.53 -5.45
CA LEU A 694 -32.70 18.63 -5.49
C LEU A 694 -32.98 19.20 -4.10
N PHE A 695 -33.17 18.33 -3.10
CA PHE A 695 -33.35 18.72 -1.71
C PHE A 695 -32.14 19.52 -1.19
N LEU A 696 -30.93 18.99 -1.35
CA LEU A 696 -29.70 19.67 -0.91
C LEU A 696 -29.46 20.99 -1.66
N THR A 697 -29.77 21.05 -2.95
CA THR A 697 -29.68 22.28 -3.74
C THR A 697 -30.67 23.33 -3.23
N ARG A 698 -31.87 22.92 -2.80
CA ARG A 698 -32.86 23.81 -2.20
C ARG A 698 -32.38 24.37 -0.86
N LEU A 699 -31.81 23.53 0.00
CA LEU A 699 -31.21 23.98 1.26
C LEU A 699 -30.07 24.98 1.02
N LYS A 700 -29.13 24.64 0.12
CA LYS A 700 -28.05 25.52 -0.31
C LYS A 700 -28.58 26.88 -0.78
N ALA A 701 -29.60 26.90 -1.66
CA ALA A 701 -30.16 28.13 -2.18
C ALA A 701 -30.78 29.02 -1.09
N ARG A 702 -31.39 28.43 -0.05
CA ARG A 702 -31.97 29.17 1.08
C ARG A 702 -30.92 29.82 1.98
N LEU A 703 -29.71 29.25 2.05
CA LEU A 703 -28.59 29.82 2.81
C LEU A 703 -27.79 30.84 1.98
N GLU A 704 -27.72 30.67 0.66
CA GLU A 704 -26.92 31.51 -0.23
C GLU A 704 -27.64 32.74 -0.77
N GLN A 705 -28.94 32.62 -1.08
CA GLN A 705 -29.67 33.64 -1.81
C GLN A 705 -30.35 34.63 -0.84
N PRO A 706 -30.02 35.93 -0.88
CA PRO A 706 -30.55 36.90 0.07
C PRO A 706 -32.07 36.94 0.19
N ASP A 707 -32.80 36.79 -0.92
CA ASP A 707 -34.27 36.84 -0.91
C ASP A 707 -34.90 35.60 -0.25
N GLN A 708 -34.32 34.41 -0.49
CA GLN A 708 -34.77 33.19 0.16
C GLN A 708 -34.40 33.18 1.64
N LEU A 709 -33.21 33.68 1.95
CA LEU A 709 -32.71 33.81 3.32
C LEU A 709 -33.58 34.78 4.13
N ARG A 710 -33.96 35.94 3.57
CA ARG A 710 -34.93 36.86 4.20
C ARG A 710 -36.24 36.15 4.50
N THR A 711 -36.82 35.47 3.51
CA THR A 711 -38.07 34.72 3.70
C THR A 711 -37.94 33.61 4.75
N LEU A 712 -36.75 33.01 4.86
CA LEU A 712 -36.47 31.95 5.83
C LEU A 712 -36.35 32.48 7.26
N LEU A 713 -35.75 33.66 7.42
CA LEU A 713 -35.46 34.29 8.70
C LEU A 713 -36.56 35.27 9.16
N ASP A 714 -37.46 35.70 8.26
CA ASP A 714 -38.61 36.52 8.61
C ASP A 714 -39.65 35.69 9.37
N ASP A 715 -39.86 36.03 10.64
CA ASP A 715 -40.83 35.37 11.53
C ASP A 715 -42.31 35.70 11.21
N GLY A 716 -42.59 36.34 10.08
CA GLY A 716 -43.93 36.78 9.70
C GLY A 716 -44.52 37.79 10.69
N SER A 717 -43.68 38.60 11.35
CA SER A 717 -44.08 39.62 12.32
C SER A 717 -44.72 40.88 11.72
N ASP A 718 -45.33 40.77 10.52
CA ASP A 718 -46.47 41.61 10.15
C ASP A 718 -47.74 40.95 10.73
N ARG A 719 -47.85 40.94 12.07
CA ARG A 719 -49.15 40.79 12.73
C ARG A 719 -49.70 42.21 12.99
N PRO A 720 -50.91 42.56 12.50
CA PRO A 720 -51.54 43.84 12.80
C PRO A 720 -51.83 44.02 14.30
#